data_AF-A0A1Q6EBI9-F1
#
_entry.id   AF-A0A1Q6EBI9-F1
#
_cell.length_a   1.000
_cell.length_b   1.000
_cell.length_c   1.000
_cell.angle_alpha   90.00
_cell.angle_beta   90.00
_cell.angle_gamma   90.00
#
_symmetry.space_group_name_H-M   'P 1'
#
loop_
_entity.id
_entity.type
_entity.pdbx_description
1 polymer ?
#
loop_
_entity_poly.entity_id
_entity_poly.type
_entity_poly.pdbx_seq_one_letter_code
_entity_poly.pdbx_strand_id
1 'polypeptide(L)'
;MLSPAFAALAFPIGNLNIEFSEVDMTARVTGAADGVTLTGKVEIPAKAVRPSDGKTYTITEIGDRGGNIRNDKTGEEAFYNCNKMTSIVIPSTVTYIFSESFIGCTALKEFVVASGNKNYMAVDGVLYTKSSKGKMDELVRFPPAKAGASFTIPDWISGESDSGSRYVCGGAFRDNSTLKTLVIGKDVRFAADAFEGNLGISKIVGEASGTVNVGGLLLSEDRTRLFYFPPAYTTGTFKVPSGIVEISNYGCVSARFTAIDFNQVTTVDRAAFKGSALKTVTVPAAVKLIGTAIFEDCTNLTEAVINCKIPVVESATFRNCPKLTKVTLPSSCKGVYGDAFKGCTSLTSFSLANMTTFNEEGYYDEMHFAYSGLEKVNWPSGAPCIEECMFFKCRNLKSISLKPTTETIKAYAFYQTAVETFNSSNLKAIDNYVFEACESLRKIVLPASDHQLTLGVEAFRVNENAEVYIDHKDIGYTGWTGSDWGYAFYGMKSDATIYTSRFSTKAFPEGFGAVYCPAGAYGNYTGFVSRDSYVKEMFGVVMARTGVTVRPNYPWVKVTSVTVDGKEATLSADNFYPATVSYKSDVVISYNVNGVNMSTTYKGSFVASVDGPEIDSDASVTVEVSDGAVVISGNSPVEWSIWHVNGTLLRSGTDSDVRVTDLGHGMYVVRAAAQGTTPLIRKVTL
;
A
#
# COMPACT_ATOMS: atom_id res chain seq x y z
N MET A 1 -12.88 31.06 10.32
CA MET A 1 -12.23 31.08 11.65
C MET A 1 -11.62 29.71 11.85
N LEU A 2 -10.33 29.65 12.20
CA LEU A 2 -9.66 28.39 12.53
C LEU A 2 -10.30 27.80 13.79
N SER A 3 -10.71 26.53 13.73
CA SER A 3 -11.25 25.78 14.87
C SER A 3 -10.23 25.73 16.01
N PRO A 4 -10.64 25.72 17.29
CA PRO A 4 -9.76 25.32 18.39
C PRO A 4 -9.18 23.93 18.10
N ALA A 5 -7.90 23.73 18.39
CA ALA A 5 -7.31 22.40 18.35
C ALA A 5 -7.90 21.58 19.51
N PHE A 6 -8.60 20.48 19.19
CA PHE A 6 -9.01 19.47 20.17
C PHE A 6 -7.85 18.53 20.45
N ALA A 7 -7.78 17.98 21.67
CA ALA A 7 -6.80 16.95 22.00
C ALA A 7 -7.04 15.69 21.15
N ALA A 8 -5.97 15.01 20.71
CA ALA A 8 -6.04 13.80 19.89
C ALA A 8 -6.61 12.55 20.61
N LEU A 9 -7.05 12.69 21.87
CA LEU A 9 -7.53 11.58 22.69
C LEU A 9 -8.92 11.91 23.26
N ALA A 10 -9.93 11.12 22.86
CA ALA A 10 -11.27 11.14 23.43
C ALA A 10 -11.30 10.41 24.80
N PHE A 11 -12.13 10.88 25.72
CA PHE A 11 -12.37 10.22 27.00
C PHE A 11 -13.81 9.70 27.09
N PRO A 12 -14.03 8.50 27.66
CA PRO A 12 -15.37 8.00 27.91
C PRO A 12 -16.00 8.74 29.10
N ILE A 13 -17.07 9.48 28.83
CA ILE A 13 -17.88 10.20 29.83
C ILE A 13 -19.30 9.64 29.79
N GLY A 14 -19.62 8.78 30.75
CA GLY A 14 -20.84 7.99 30.71
C GLY A 14 -20.83 7.05 29.50
N ASN A 15 -21.83 7.17 28.63
CA ASN A 15 -21.97 6.34 27.43
C ASN A 15 -21.34 6.95 26.17
N LEU A 16 -20.70 8.12 26.28
CA LEU A 16 -20.21 8.90 25.13
C LEU A 16 -18.69 9.09 25.20
N ASN A 17 -18.04 9.09 24.05
CA ASN A 17 -16.66 9.55 23.88
C ASN A 17 -16.66 11.06 23.62
N ILE A 18 -15.83 11.77 24.38
CA ILE A 18 -15.76 13.23 24.38
C ILE A 18 -14.30 13.69 24.25
N GLU A 19 -14.06 14.57 23.29
CA GLU A 19 -12.79 15.27 23.12
C GLU A 19 -12.89 16.70 23.67
N PHE A 20 -11.79 17.17 24.26
CA PHE A 20 -11.73 18.44 24.96
C PHE A 20 -10.74 19.39 24.28
N SER A 21 -11.08 20.67 24.21
CA SER A 21 -10.16 21.74 23.85
C SER A 21 -9.87 22.61 25.07
N GLU A 22 -8.59 22.64 25.46
CA GLU A 22 -8.13 23.50 26.56
C GLU A 22 -8.09 24.97 26.18
N VAL A 23 -8.06 25.28 24.88
CA VAL A 23 -7.87 26.64 24.37
C VAL A 23 -9.06 27.53 24.73
N ASP A 24 -10.27 27.00 24.64
CA ASP A 24 -11.51 27.75 24.81
C ASP A 24 -12.49 27.11 25.80
N MET A 25 -12.05 26.07 26.53
CA MET A 25 -12.86 25.34 27.51
C MET A 25 -14.11 24.69 26.89
N THR A 26 -14.02 24.25 25.63
CA THR A 26 -15.08 23.52 24.92
C THR A 26 -14.79 22.02 24.79
N ALA A 27 -15.82 21.26 24.42
CA ALA A 27 -15.74 19.84 24.15
C ALA A 27 -16.63 19.46 22.96
N ARG A 28 -16.29 18.34 22.31
CA ARG A 28 -17.08 17.74 21.22
C ARG A 28 -17.36 16.27 21.50
N VAL A 29 -18.55 15.80 21.11
CA VAL A 29 -18.92 14.38 21.18
C VAL A 29 -18.40 13.70 19.92
N THR A 30 -17.51 12.73 20.09
CA THR A 30 -16.93 11.94 18.98
C THR A 30 -17.53 10.56 18.86
N GLY A 31 -18.35 10.13 19.82
CA GLY A 31 -19.32 9.07 19.59
C GLY A 31 -19.75 8.29 20.80
N ALA A 32 -20.13 7.03 20.60
CA ALA A 32 -20.37 6.10 21.70
C ALA A 32 -19.03 5.72 22.37
N ALA A 33 -19.05 5.54 23.70
CA ALA A 33 -17.89 5.01 24.41
C ALA A 33 -17.57 3.57 23.97
N ASP A 34 -16.31 3.17 24.08
CA ASP A 34 -15.85 1.86 23.61
C ASP A 34 -16.64 0.72 24.26
N GLY A 35 -17.13 -0.21 23.43
CA GLY A 35 -17.96 -1.33 23.87
C GLY A 35 -19.40 -0.96 24.25
N VAL A 36 -19.80 0.31 24.17
CA VAL A 36 -21.16 0.76 24.48
C VAL A 36 -22.04 0.71 23.24
N THR A 37 -23.18 0.02 23.35
CA THR A 37 -24.25 0.11 22.36
C THR A 37 -25.28 1.13 22.81
N LEU A 38 -25.40 2.25 22.10
CA LEU A 38 -26.42 3.25 22.39
C LEU A 38 -27.82 2.74 22.00
N THR A 39 -28.74 2.74 22.96
CA THR A 39 -30.12 2.26 22.78
C THR A 39 -31.13 3.26 23.29
N GLY A 40 -32.31 3.31 22.68
CA GLY A 40 -33.41 4.12 23.19
C GLY A 40 -33.13 5.62 23.06
N LYS A 41 -33.45 6.38 24.11
CA LYS A 41 -33.20 7.82 24.18
C LYS A 41 -31.77 8.08 24.68
N VAL A 42 -30.99 8.80 23.88
CA VAL A 42 -29.62 9.23 24.21
C VAL A 42 -29.64 10.72 24.50
N GLU A 43 -29.01 11.13 25.60
CA GLU A 43 -28.93 12.54 25.98
C GLU A 43 -27.48 13.01 25.92
N ILE A 44 -27.22 14.05 25.12
CA ILE A 44 -25.91 14.69 25.07
C ILE A 44 -25.87 15.72 26.22
N PRO A 45 -24.90 15.61 27.15
CA PRO A 45 -24.82 16.57 28.24
C PRO A 45 -24.40 17.95 27.72
N ALA A 46 -24.82 19.02 28.40
CA ALA A 46 -24.40 20.39 28.05
C ALA A 46 -22.94 20.68 28.46
N LYS A 47 -22.44 19.96 29.45
CA LYS A 47 -21.08 20.09 30.00
C LYS A 47 -20.53 18.72 30.36
N ALA A 48 -19.22 18.56 30.27
CA ALA A 48 -18.51 17.37 30.72
C ALA A 48 -17.31 17.75 31.59
N VAL A 49 -17.00 16.92 32.58
CA VAL A 49 -15.82 17.07 33.42
C VAL A 49 -14.72 16.20 32.83
N ARG A 50 -13.56 16.78 32.54
CA ARG A 50 -12.43 16.02 32.00
C ARG A 50 -11.74 15.23 33.12
N PRO A 51 -11.55 13.91 32.99
CA PRO A 51 -11.01 13.09 34.07
C PRO A 51 -9.58 13.45 34.49
N SER A 52 -8.75 13.93 33.56
CA SER A 52 -7.33 14.18 33.80
C SER A 52 -7.05 15.40 34.68
N ASP A 53 -7.92 16.41 34.66
CA ASP A 53 -7.71 17.66 35.41
C ASP A 53 -8.93 18.16 36.21
N GLY A 54 -10.06 17.44 36.14
CA GLY A 54 -11.28 17.77 36.88
C GLY A 54 -11.97 19.06 36.42
N LYS A 55 -11.52 19.68 35.31
CA LYS A 55 -12.14 20.90 34.80
C LYS A 55 -13.43 20.60 34.05
N THR A 56 -14.36 21.54 34.09
CA THR A 56 -15.63 21.46 33.38
C THR A 56 -15.54 22.17 32.03
N TYR A 57 -15.93 21.48 30.97
CA TYR A 57 -15.94 21.95 29.59
C TYR A 57 -17.36 22.01 29.06
N THR A 58 -17.62 22.97 28.16
CA THR A 58 -18.94 23.12 27.53
C THR A 58 -18.99 22.32 26.23
N ILE A 59 -19.98 21.45 26.08
CA ILE A 59 -20.13 20.66 24.84
C ILE A 59 -20.77 21.53 23.77
N THR A 60 -20.03 21.78 22.70
CA THR A 60 -20.42 22.68 21.61
C THR A 60 -20.54 21.99 20.26
N GLU A 61 -19.91 20.83 20.06
CA GLU A 61 -19.93 20.14 18.78
C GLU A 61 -20.31 18.65 18.89
N ILE A 62 -20.90 18.13 17.81
CA ILE A 62 -21.17 16.70 17.60
C ILE A 62 -20.48 16.29 16.29
N GLY A 63 -19.62 15.27 16.36
CA GLY A 63 -18.80 14.82 15.23
C GLY A 63 -17.54 15.65 15.02
N ASP A 64 -16.71 15.23 14.06
CA ASP A 64 -15.48 15.94 13.68
C ASP A 64 -15.75 16.92 12.53
N ARG A 65 -15.09 18.09 12.52
CA ARG A 65 -15.09 19.03 11.38
C ARG A 65 -14.18 18.60 10.22
N GLY A 66 -13.51 17.45 10.31
CA GLY A 66 -12.81 16.82 9.19
C GLY A 66 -11.67 17.67 8.64
N GLY A 67 -10.53 17.62 9.31
CA GLY A 67 -9.28 18.25 8.87
C GLY A 67 -8.07 17.34 9.03
N ASN A 68 -8.22 16.02 8.95
CA ASN A 68 -7.11 15.12 8.64
C ASN A 68 -7.65 13.76 8.20
N ILE A 69 -7.23 13.38 7.01
CA ILE A 69 -7.57 12.14 6.32
C ILE A 69 -6.88 11.01 7.09
N ARG A 70 -7.62 10.19 7.84
CA ARG A 70 -7.18 8.83 8.17
C ARG A 70 -8.10 7.83 7.51
N ASN A 71 -7.53 7.20 6.50
CA ASN A 71 -8.21 6.34 5.56
C ASN A 71 -8.29 4.89 6.10
N ASP A 72 -8.77 4.71 7.34
CA ASP A 72 -8.77 3.41 8.02
C ASP A 72 -10.03 3.13 8.86
N LYS A 73 -11.23 3.22 8.27
CA LYS A 73 -12.39 2.39 8.69
C LYS A 73 -12.78 2.38 10.19
N THR A 74 -12.42 3.38 10.99
CA THR A 74 -12.91 3.50 12.38
C THR A 74 -13.31 4.94 12.73
N GLY A 75 -14.55 5.30 12.38
CA GLY A 75 -15.39 6.20 13.17
C GLY A 75 -15.01 7.67 13.26
N GLU A 76 -15.10 8.41 12.15
CA GLU A 76 -15.05 9.89 12.17
C GLU A 76 -16.45 10.52 12.15
N GLU A 77 -17.51 9.72 12.28
CA GLU A 77 -18.89 10.16 12.45
C GLU A 77 -19.46 9.77 13.82
N ALA A 78 -19.82 10.76 14.65
CA ALA A 78 -20.09 10.54 16.08
C ALA A 78 -21.02 9.37 16.40
N PHE A 79 -22.15 9.25 15.71
CA PHE A 79 -23.11 8.17 15.93
C PHE A 79 -23.22 7.22 14.74
N TYR A 80 -22.12 7.00 14.02
CA TYR A 80 -22.07 6.03 12.92
C TYR A 80 -22.65 4.68 13.34
N ASN A 81 -23.61 4.16 12.58
CA ASN A 81 -24.25 2.86 12.79
C ASN A 81 -24.84 2.64 14.20
N CYS A 82 -25.19 3.69 14.93
CA CYS A 82 -25.94 3.60 16.20
C CYS A 82 -27.41 3.20 15.96
N ASN A 83 -27.62 2.01 15.42
CA ASN A 83 -28.88 1.51 14.86
C ASN A 83 -29.94 1.07 15.90
N LYS A 84 -29.65 1.20 17.20
CA LYS A 84 -30.61 0.95 18.29
C LYS A 84 -31.05 2.22 19.02
N MET A 85 -30.44 3.36 18.70
CA MET A 85 -30.83 4.66 19.23
C MET A 85 -32.15 5.09 18.57
N THR A 86 -33.17 5.39 19.38
CA THR A 86 -34.50 5.79 18.89
C THR A 86 -34.76 7.29 19.03
N SER A 87 -34.04 7.99 19.90
CA SER A 87 -34.17 9.43 20.11
C SER A 87 -32.82 9.99 20.57
N ILE A 88 -32.49 11.21 20.14
CA ILE A 88 -31.31 11.92 20.63
C ILE A 88 -31.66 13.34 21.09
N VAL A 89 -31.18 13.71 22.28
CA VAL A 89 -31.36 15.05 22.86
C VAL A 89 -30.11 15.89 22.66
N ILE A 90 -30.26 16.99 21.95
CA ILE A 90 -29.21 17.99 21.67
C ILE A 90 -29.37 19.15 22.68
N PRO A 91 -28.36 19.44 23.52
CA PRO A 91 -28.44 20.48 24.54
C PRO A 91 -28.37 21.88 23.93
N SER A 92 -28.65 22.91 24.72
CA SER A 92 -28.65 24.31 24.27
C SER A 92 -27.27 24.85 23.90
N THR A 93 -26.21 24.15 24.30
CA THR A 93 -24.81 24.54 24.13
C THR A 93 -24.22 24.14 22.79
N VAL A 94 -24.83 23.18 22.08
CA VAL A 94 -24.34 22.70 20.78
C VAL A 94 -24.54 23.79 19.72
N THR A 95 -23.45 24.15 19.07
CA THR A 95 -23.36 25.15 18.00
C THR A 95 -23.05 24.52 16.64
N TYR A 96 -22.55 23.28 16.61
CA TYR A 96 -22.22 22.58 15.38
C TYR A 96 -22.53 21.08 15.46
N ILE A 97 -23.04 20.54 14.35
CA ILE A 97 -23.30 19.12 14.15
C ILE A 97 -22.73 18.78 12.79
N PHE A 98 -21.76 17.87 12.74
CA PHE A 98 -21.21 17.37 11.49
C PHE A 98 -22.28 16.60 10.72
N SER A 99 -22.39 16.84 9.41
CA SER A 99 -23.48 16.31 8.56
C SER A 99 -23.62 14.80 8.63
N GLU A 100 -22.51 14.10 8.85
CA GLU A 100 -22.46 12.63 8.86
C GLU A 100 -22.61 12.00 10.23
N SER A 101 -22.74 12.80 11.29
CA SER A 101 -22.83 12.33 12.68
C SER A 101 -23.89 11.26 12.93
N PHE A 102 -24.90 11.11 12.06
CA PHE A 102 -26.01 10.18 12.25
C PHE A 102 -26.17 9.14 11.13
N ILE A 103 -25.15 8.92 10.28
CA ILE A 103 -25.20 7.83 9.28
C ILE A 103 -25.49 6.49 9.97
N GLY A 104 -26.40 5.69 9.41
CA GLY A 104 -26.67 4.34 9.89
C GLY A 104 -27.48 4.28 11.20
N CYS A 105 -27.93 5.43 11.74
CA CYS A 105 -28.88 5.53 12.85
C CYS A 105 -30.31 5.14 12.41
N THR A 106 -30.47 3.93 11.88
CA THR A 106 -31.69 3.47 11.18
C THR A 106 -32.92 3.32 12.08
N ALA A 107 -32.76 3.24 13.41
CA ALA A 107 -33.86 3.19 14.37
C ALA A 107 -34.27 4.57 14.93
N LEU A 108 -33.60 5.66 14.53
CA LEU A 108 -33.84 6.99 15.08
C LEU A 108 -35.20 7.53 14.61
N LYS A 109 -36.10 7.77 15.56
CA LYS A 109 -37.49 8.19 15.35
C LYS A 109 -37.67 9.70 15.47
N GLU A 110 -36.83 10.35 16.27
CA GLU A 110 -36.92 11.79 16.54
C GLU A 110 -35.58 12.37 17.00
N PHE A 111 -35.40 13.66 16.70
CA PHE A 111 -34.45 14.55 17.35
C PHE A 111 -35.20 15.41 18.38
N VAL A 112 -34.57 15.65 19.52
CA VAL A 112 -35.06 16.58 20.53
C VAL A 112 -33.99 17.65 20.71
N VAL A 113 -34.35 18.93 20.58
CA VAL A 113 -33.41 20.04 20.78
C VAL A 113 -33.89 20.88 21.95
N ALA A 114 -33.01 21.17 22.90
CA ALA A 114 -33.32 22.02 24.04
C ALA A 114 -33.77 23.42 23.59
N SER A 115 -34.83 23.97 24.20
CA SER A 115 -35.47 25.23 23.78
C SER A 115 -34.52 26.44 23.73
N GLY A 116 -33.49 26.44 24.58
CA GLY A 116 -32.44 27.46 24.62
C GLY A 116 -31.36 27.34 23.55
N ASN A 117 -31.38 26.31 22.68
CA ASN A 117 -30.42 26.20 21.59
C ASN A 117 -30.64 27.34 20.59
N LYS A 118 -29.54 28.00 20.21
CA LYS A 118 -29.54 29.15 19.30
C LYS A 118 -29.37 28.76 17.82
N ASN A 119 -28.76 27.60 17.54
CA ASN A 119 -28.35 27.18 16.20
C ASN A 119 -29.20 26.05 15.63
N TYR A 120 -29.87 25.27 16.49
CA TYR A 120 -30.70 24.15 16.09
C TYR A 120 -32.09 24.21 16.73
N MET A 121 -33.03 23.54 16.10
CA MET A 121 -34.33 23.23 16.66
C MET A 121 -34.84 21.89 16.14
N ALA A 122 -35.76 21.27 16.89
CA ALA A 122 -36.52 20.13 16.41
C ALA A 122 -38.00 20.52 16.30
N VAL A 123 -38.60 20.25 15.14
CA VAL A 123 -40.03 20.45 14.90
C VAL A 123 -40.61 19.11 14.47
N ASP A 124 -41.57 18.61 15.24
CA ASP A 124 -42.13 17.25 15.09
C ASP A 124 -41.03 16.17 14.99
N GLY A 125 -39.99 16.30 15.82
CA GLY A 125 -38.85 15.37 15.84
C GLY A 125 -37.90 15.46 14.65
N VAL A 126 -38.10 16.36 13.69
CA VAL A 126 -37.18 16.60 12.56
C VAL A 126 -36.18 17.69 12.92
N LEU A 127 -34.90 17.49 12.59
CA LEU A 127 -33.82 18.42 12.95
C LEU A 127 -33.65 19.51 11.90
N TYR A 128 -33.64 20.76 12.36
CA TYR A 128 -33.38 21.94 11.56
C TYR A 128 -32.30 22.81 12.19
N THR A 129 -31.61 23.60 11.36
CA THR A 129 -30.94 24.79 11.87
C THR A 129 -31.98 25.85 12.25
N LYS A 130 -31.59 26.74 13.16
CA LYS A 130 -32.39 27.83 13.69
C LYS A 130 -31.75 29.14 13.29
N SER A 131 -32.51 29.98 12.58
CA SER A 131 -32.03 31.31 12.19
C SER A 131 -31.93 32.24 13.40
N SER A 132 -31.23 33.34 13.22
CA SER A 132 -31.10 34.46 14.16
C SER A 132 -32.44 35.02 14.64
N LYS A 133 -33.51 34.83 13.86
CA LYS A 133 -34.90 35.20 14.18
C LYS A 133 -35.68 34.11 14.93
N GLY A 134 -35.03 32.99 15.25
CA GLY A 134 -35.61 31.88 15.97
C GLY A 134 -36.56 31.01 15.15
N LYS A 135 -36.37 30.95 13.83
CA LYS A 135 -37.22 30.21 12.88
C LYS A 135 -36.44 29.05 12.25
N MET A 136 -37.14 28.08 11.66
CA MET A 136 -36.51 27.00 10.88
C MET A 136 -35.79 27.62 9.68
N ASP A 137 -34.54 27.24 9.45
CA ASP A 137 -33.75 27.73 8.31
C ASP A 137 -33.43 26.60 7.32
N GLU A 138 -32.64 25.61 7.73
CA GLU A 138 -32.25 24.47 6.89
C GLU A 138 -32.75 23.14 7.49
N LEU A 139 -33.21 22.22 6.65
CA LEU A 139 -33.53 20.85 7.08
C LEU A 139 -32.24 20.04 7.11
N VAL A 140 -31.76 19.76 8.32
CA VAL A 140 -30.49 19.07 8.56
C VAL A 140 -30.68 17.57 8.42
N ARG A 141 -31.67 17.00 9.13
CA ARG A 141 -31.89 15.55 9.13
C ARG A 141 -33.33 15.17 9.46
N PHE A 142 -33.90 14.35 8.58
CA PHE A 142 -35.13 13.61 8.85
C PHE A 142 -34.79 12.29 9.59
N PRO A 143 -35.48 11.95 10.70
CA PRO A 143 -35.21 10.70 11.40
C PRO A 143 -35.59 9.48 10.55
N PRO A 144 -34.66 8.54 10.26
CA PRO A 144 -34.91 7.40 9.38
C PRO A 144 -36.09 6.50 9.77
N ALA A 145 -36.40 6.39 11.06
CA ALA A 145 -37.50 5.59 11.59
C ALA A 145 -38.70 6.43 12.07
N LYS A 146 -38.76 7.74 11.75
CA LYS A 146 -39.94 8.55 12.06
C LYS A 146 -41.19 7.89 11.46
N ALA A 147 -42.24 7.79 12.28
CA ALA A 147 -43.51 7.23 11.85
C ALA A 147 -44.23 8.17 10.89
N GLY A 148 -44.96 7.60 9.93
CA GLY A 148 -45.69 8.34 8.91
C GLY A 148 -45.16 8.06 7.50
N ALA A 149 -46.08 7.85 6.57
CA ALA A 149 -45.74 7.58 5.17
C ALA A 149 -45.55 8.86 4.35
N SER A 150 -45.84 10.04 4.90
CA SER A 150 -45.76 11.33 4.20
C SER A 150 -45.08 12.38 5.08
N PHE A 151 -44.28 13.23 4.45
CA PHE A 151 -43.65 14.39 5.08
C PHE A 151 -43.75 15.59 4.15
N THR A 152 -44.17 16.73 4.70
CA THR A 152 -44.22 18.01 3.98
C THR A 152 -43.04 18.85 4.44
N ILE A 153 -42.16 19.21 3.51
CA ILE A 153 -41.13 20.19 3.79
C ILE A 153 -41.85 21.50 4.14
N PRO A 154 -41.57 22.09 5.32
CA PRO A 154 -42.29 23.28 5.75
C PRO A 154 -42.24 24.41 4.73
N ASP A 155 -43.37 25.12 4.59
CA ASP A 155 -43.38 26.43 3.93
C ASP A 155 -42.58 27.40 4.80
N TRP A 156 -41.31 27.55 4.49
CA TRP A 156 -40.47 28.55 5.12
C TRP A 156 -41.08 29.96 4.84
N ILE A 157 -40.93 30.91 5.77
CA ILE A 157 -41.46 32.29 5.62
C ILE A 157 -40.37 33.18 4.99
N SER A 158 -40.72 34.04 4.03
CA SER A 158 -39.74 34.76 3.18
C SER A 158 -39.01 35.83 3.99
N GLY A 159 -37.68 35.91 3.86
CA GLY A 159 -36.86 36.91 4.58
C GLY A 159 -36.46 36.53 6.02
N GLU A 160 -36.67 35.28 6.43
CA GLU A 160 -36.34 34.78 7.79
C GLU A 160 -35.17 33.78 7.85
N SER A 161 -34.53 33.53 6.70
CA SER A 161 -33.36 32.65 6.54
C SER A 161 -32.07 33.45 6.64
N ASP A 162 -31.10 32.96 7.43
CA ASP A 162 -29.78 33.60 7.53
C ASP A 162 -28.88 33.17 6.37
N SER A 163 -29.08 31.97 5.81
CA SER A 163 -28.32 31.46 4.66
C SER A 163 -28.72 32.09 3.32
N GLY A 164 -29.82 32.85 3.29
CA GLY A 164 -30.35 33.47 2.07
C GLY A 164 -30.97 32.48 1.09
N SER A 165 -31.05 31.20 1.44
CA SER A 165 -31.65 30.12 0.63
C SER A 165 -32.14 29.01 1.54
N ARG A 166 -33.41 28.63 1.43
CA ARG A 166 -33.96 27.56 2.27
C ARG A 166 -33.55 26.20 1.72
N TYR A 167 -32.77 25.50 2.52
CA TYR A 167 -31.94 24.42 2.01
C TYR A 167 -32.21 23.12 2.75
N VAL A 168 -32.35 22.04 1.99
CA VAL A 168 -32.28 20.68 2.49
C VAL A 168 -30.83 20.24 2.37
N CYS A 169 -30.18 19.99 3.51
CA CYS A 169 -28.77 19.65 3.59
C CYS A 169 -28.45 18.30 2.90
N GLY A 170 -27.17 18.08 2.60
CA GLY A 170 -26.68 16.78 2.12
C GLY A 170 -27.01 15.67 3.12
N GLY A 171 -27.42 14.50 2.63
CA GLY A 171 -27.82 13.37 3.47
C GLY A 171 -29.04 13.59 4.36
N ALA A 172 -29.83 14.66 4.17
CA ALA A 172 -30.96 14.98 5.04
C ALA A 172 -32.03 13.88 5.11
N PHE A 173 -32.21 13.09 4.06
CA PHE A 173 -33.12 11.93 4.02
C PHE A 173 -32.39 10.58 4.03
N ARG A 174 -31.09 10.55 4.32
CA ARG A 174 -30.30 9.32 4.25
C ARG A 174 -30.78 8.26 5.22
N ASP A 175 -30.57 7.00 4.85
CA ASP A 175 -30.98 5.78 5.56
C ASP A 175 -32.51 5.62 5.72
N ASN A 176 -33.30 6.51 5.14
CA ASN A 176 -34.74 6.46 5.30
C ASN A 176 -35.35 5.34 4.44
N SER A 177 -36.09 4.44 5.07
CA SER A 177 -36.84 3.37 4.39
C SER A 177 -38.36 3.46 4.60
N THR A 178 -38.81 4.35 5.49
CA THR A 178 -40.21 4.46 5.95
C THR A 178 -41.00 5.52 5.19
N LEU A 179 -40.39 6.66 4.87
CA LEU A 179 -41.03 7.79 4.20
C LEU A 179 -41.37 7.43 2.76
N LYS A 180 -42.64 7.48 2.37
CA LYS A 180 -43.09 7.10 1.02
C LYS A 180 -43.39 8.28 0.13
N THR A 181 -43.99 9.33 0.69
CA THR A 181 -44.39 10.55 -0.01
C THR A 181 -43.65 11.75 0.57
N LEU A 182 -42.99 12.52 -0.28
CA LEU A 182 -42.40 13.81 0.08
C LEU A 182 -43.19 14.92 -0.61
N VAL A 183 -43.67 15.89 0.16
CA VAL A 183 -44.35 17.07 -0.34
C VAL A 183 -43.39 18.26 -0.26
N ILE A 184 -43.19 18.95 -1.38
CA ILE A 184 -42.17 19.99 -1.54
C ILE A 184 -42.80 21.26 -2.15
N GLY A 185 -42.28 22.42 -1.75
CA GLY A 185 -42.68 23.72 -2.28
C GLY A 185 -41.64 24.34 -3.22
N LYS A 186 -42.09 25.24 -4.10
CA LYS A 186 -41.27 25.87 -5.15
C LYS A 186 -40.05 26.67 -4.67
N ASP A 187 -40.01 27.02 -3.39
CA ASP A 187 -38.91 27.78 -2.79
C ASP A 187 -37.86 26.86 -2.14
N VAL A 188 -38.07 25.54 -2.18
CA VAL A 188 -37.16 24.54 -1.60
C VAL A 188 -35.97 24.30 -2.53
N ARG A 189 -34.77 24.31 -1.96
CA ARG A 189 -33.53 23.88 -2.64
C ARG A 189 -32.95 22.65 -1.95
N PHE A 190 -32.34 21.77 -2.74
CA PHE A 190 -31.71 20.55 -2.24
C PHE A 190 -30.22 20.58 -2.50
N ALA A 191 -29.44 20.10 -1.53
CA ALA A 191 -28.13 19.56 -1.82
C ALA A 191 -28.26 18.36 -2.77
N ALA A 192 -27.26 18.16 -3.63
CA ALA A 192 -27.30 17.08 -4.62
C ALA A 192 -27.45 15.70 -3.95
N ASP A 193 -26.77 15.49 -2.83
CA ASP A 193 -26.75 14.26 -2.03
C ASP A 193 -27.83 14.20 -0.93
N ALA A 194 -28.81 15.12 -0.93
CA ALA A 194 -29.87 15.18 0.09
C ALA A 194 -30.65 13.86 0.25
N PHE A 195 -30.69 13.05 -0.82
CA PHE A 195 -31.42 11.79 -0.88
C PHE A 195 -30.52 10.54 -0.92
N GLU A 196 -29.21 10.68 -0.70
CA GLU A 196 -28.30 9.53 -0.70
C GLU A 196 -28.72 8.50 0.34
N GLY A 197 -28.75 7.21 -0.01
CA GLY A 197 -29.12 6.12 0.92
C GLY A 197 -30.60 6.09 1.32
N ASN A 198 -31.44 6.97 0.78
CA ASN A 198 -32.89 6.86 0.93
C ASN A 198 -33.42 5.70 0.08
N LEU A 199 -34.23 4.83 0.67
CA LEU A 199 -34.86 3.69 0.01
C LEU A 199 -36.39 3.75 0.08
N GLY A 200 -36.94 4.71 0.83
CA GLY A 200 -38.36 4.81 1.13
C GLY A 200 -39.16 5.54 0.06
N ILE A 201 -38.67 6.70 -0.40
CA ILE A 201 -39.49 7.65 -1.17
C ILE A 201 -39.84 7.06 -2.54
N SER A 202 -41.14 7.03 -2.81
CA SER A 202 -41.74 6.51 -4.06
C SER A 202 -42.57 7.57 -4.79
N LYS A 203 -42.93 8.66 -4.10
CA LYS A 203 -43.77 9.72 -4.63
C LYS A 203 -43.29 11.10 -4.17
N ILE A 204 -43.19 12.03 -5.11
CA ILE A 204 -43.00 13.45 -4.84
C ILE A 204 -44.28 14.21 -5.20
N VAL A 205 -44.69 15.14 -4.34
CA VAL A 205 -45.82 16.05 -4.56
C VAL A 205 -45.31 17.48 -4.54
N GLY A 206 -45.65 18.27 -5.56
CA GLY A 206 -45.11 19.62 -5.72
C GLY A 206 -43.75 19.61 -6.43
N GLU A 207 -43.11 20.77 -6.47
CA GLU A 207 -41.92 21.06 -7.27
C GLU A 207 -40.93 21.88 -6.42
N ALA A 208 -39.63 21.63 -6.58
CA ALA A 208 -38.57 22.41 -5.93
C ALA A 208 -38.17 23.62 -6.78
N SER A 209 -37.40 24.54 -6.21
CA SER A 209 -36.83 25.67 -6.94
C SER A 209 -36.00 25.20 -8.14
N GLY A 210 -36.33 25.70 -9.34
CA GLY A 210 -35.64 25.34 -10.58
C GLY A 210 -36.00 23.95 -11.12
N THR A 211 -37.07 23.32 -10.62
CA THR A 211 -37.52 22.00 -11.06
C THR A 211 -38.99 21.97 -11.42
N VAL A 212 -39.41 20.95 -12.18
CA VAL A 212 -40.80 20.59 -12.43
C VAL A 212 -41.04 19.12 -12.13
N ASN A 213 -42.22 18.77 -11.64
CA ASN A 213 -42.58 17.40 -11.32
C ASN A 213 -43.35 16.76 -12.48
N VAL A 214 -42.71 15.81 -13.16
CA VAL A 214 -43.28 15.13 -14.31
C VAL A 214 -43.45 13.66 -13.98
N GLY A 215 -44.68 13.26 -13.68
CA GLY A 215 -45.02 11.88 -13.37
C GLY A 215 -44.33 11.36 -12.10
N GLY A 216 -43.94 12.22 -11.15
CA GLY A 216 -43.24 11.82 -9.93
C GLY A 216 -41.71 11.95 -10.00
N LEU A 217 -41.15 12.26 -11.18
CA LEU A 217 -39.75 12.62 -11.35
C LEU A 217 -39.57 14.14 -11.17
N LEU A 218 -38.48 14.57 -10.54
CA LEU A 218 -38.08 15.97 -10.56
C LEU A 218 -37.12 16.19 -11.73
N LEU A 219 -37.53 17.04 -12.65
CA LEU A 219 -36.73 17.46 -13.81
C LEU A 219 -36.35 18.93 -13.67
N SER A 220 -35.35 19.41 -14.41
CA SER A 220 -35.14 20.84 -14.61
C SER A 220 -36.38 21.50 -15.26
N GLU A 221 -36.55 22.82 -15.09
CA GLU A 221 -37.68 23.57 -15.66
C GLU A 221 -37.83 23.41 -17.18
N ASP A 222 -36.72 23.33 -17.91
CA ASP A 222 -36.67 23.08 -19.36
C ASP A 222 -36.87 21.60 -19.73
N ARG A 223 -36.97 20.71 -18.74
CA ARG A 223 -37.17 19.25 -18.85
C ARG A 223 -36.03 18.51 -19.55
N THR A 224 -34.85 19.10 -19.62
CA THR A 224 -33.67 18.50 -20.26
C THR A 224 -32.81 17.68 -19.30
N ARG A 225 -32.99 17.85 -17.98
CA ARG A 225 -32.20 17.19 -16.94
C ARG A 225 -33.10 16.45 -15.96
N LEU A 226 -32.77 15.20 -15.66
CA LEU A 226 -33.32 14.46 -14.53
C LEU A 226 -32.59 14.89 -13.26
N PHE A 227 -33.25 15.68 -12.42
CA PHE A 227 -32.72 16.16 -11.14
C PHE A 227 -32.82 15.09 -10.05
N TYR A 228 -33.96 14.39 -9.98
CA TYR A 228 -34.16 13.34 -9.00
C TYR A 228 -35.18 12.29 -9.44
N PHE A 229 -34.78 11.04 -9.30
CA PHE A 229 -35.59 9.84 -9.42
C PHE A 229 -35.88 9.29 -8.01
N PRO A 230 -37.15 9.20 -7.59
CA PRO A 230 -37.47 8.61 -6.29
C PRO A 230 -37.07 7.14 -6.24
N PRO A 231 -36.26 6.70 -5.26
CA PRO A 231 -35.69 5.36 -5.21
C PRO A 231 -36.71 4.21 -5.36
N ALA A 232 -37.88 4.35 -4.73
CA ALA A 232 -38.95 3.37 -4.77
C ALA A 232 -40.05 3.69 -5.80
N TYR A 233 -39.75 4.52 -6.81
CA TYR A 233 -40.70 4.89 -7.87
C TYR A 233 -41.11 3.71 -8.75
N THR A 234 -40.15 2.91 -9.23
CA THR A 234 -40.42 1.68 -9.99
C THR A 234 -39.38 0.60 -9.71
N THR A 235 -39.79 -0.66 -9.93
CA THR A 235 -38.95 -1.85 -9.89
C THR A 235 -38.96 -2.49 -11.27
N GLY A 236 -37.81 -2.75 -11.89
CA GLY A 236 -37.73 -3.26 -13.26
C GLY A 236 -36.83 -2.39 -14.14
N THR A 237 -37.22 -2.15 -15.39
CA THR A 237 -36.45 -1.30 -16.31
C THR A 237 -36.95 0.15 -16.25
N PHE A 238 -36.06 1.10 -15.96
CA PHE A 238 -36.35 2.52 -16.11
C PHE A 238 -36.02 2.98 -17.52
N LYS A 239 -37.00 3.51 -18.25
CA LYS A 239 -36.77 4.17 -19.53
C LYS A 239 -36.75 5.68 -19.31
N VAL A 240 -35.60 6.30 -19.57
CA VAL A 240 -35.45 7.75 -19.43
C VAL A 240 -36.43 8.46 -20.40
N PRO A 241 -37.29 9.37 -19.91
CA PRO A 241 -38.20 10.13 -20.77
C PRO A 241 -37.51 10.85 -21.93
N SER A 242 -38.22 10.99 -23.07
CA SER A 242 -37.71 11.74 -24.24
C SER A 242 -37.44 13.20 -23.89
N GLY A 243 -36.38 13.79 -24.46
CA GLY A 243 -35.96 15.16 -24.21
C GLY A 243 -34.98 15.33 -23.05
N ILE A 244 -34.84 14.32 -22.18
CA ILE A 244 -33.83 14.34 -21.12
C ILE A 244 -32.47 13.95 -21.73
N VAL A 245 -31.51 14.87 -21.62
CA VAL A 245 -30.14 14.73 -22.12
C VAL A 245 -29.11 14.59 -20.99
N GLU A 246 -29.51 14.84 -19.74
CA GLU A 246 -28.63 14.81 -18.57
C GLU A 246 -29.28 14.09 -17.39
N ILE A 247 -28.51 13.24 -16.70
CA ILE A 247 -28.83 12.73 -15.36
C ILE A 247 -27.87 13.41 -14.39
N SER A 248 -28.41 14.23 -13.49
CA SER A 248 -27.61 15.09 -12.62
C SER A 248 -26.88 14.31 -11.53
N ASN A 249 -26.02 15.03 -10.78
CA ASN A 249 -25.39 14.53 -9.56
C ASN A 249 -26.42 13.84 -8.68
N TYR A 250 -26.17 12.59 -8.29
CA TYR A 250 -27.07 11.77 -7.47
C TYR A 250 -28.49 11.59 -8.02
N GLY A 251 -28.74 11.88 -9.31
CA GLY A 251 -30.09 11.97 -9.88
C GLY A 251 -30.88 10.66 -9.85
N CYS A 252 -30.21 9.50 -9.82
CA CYS A 252 -30.80 8.17 -9.63
C CYS A 252 -30.16 7.42 -8.44
N VAL A 253 -29.71 8.16 -7.42
CA VAL A 253 -29.11 7.58 -6.21
C VAL A 253 -30.09 6.60 -5.54
N SER A 254 -29.58 5.45 -5.12
CA SER A 254 -30.32 4.39 -4.43
C SER A 254 -31.53 3.84 -5.20
N ALA A 255 -31.63 4.10 -6.51
CA ALA A 255 -32.77 3.71 -7.32
C ALA A 255 -32.99 2.19 -7.34
N ARG A 256 -34.25 1.75 -7.29
CA ARG A 256 -34.61 0.32 -7.20
C ARG A 256 -34.91 -0.36 -8.54
N PHE A 257 -34.72 0.34 -9.67
CA PHE A 257 -34.78 -0.29 -10.97
C PHE A 257 -33.56 -1.20 -11.18
N THR A 258 -33.75 -2.30 -11.92
CA THR A 258 -32.73 -3.32 -12.19
C THR A 258 -32.03 -3.14 -13.54
N ALA A 259 -32.59 -2.31 -14.43
CA ALA A 259 -32.01 -1.97 -15.73
C ALA A 259 -32.44 -0.55 -16.13
N ILE A 260 -31.70 0.06 -17.06
CA ILE A 260 -31.98 1.40 -17.58
C ILE A 260 -31.85 1.45 -19.11
N ASP A 261 -32.78 2.16 -19.76
CA ASP A 261 -32.68 2.64 -21.14
C ASP A 261 -32.41 4.15 -21.10
N PHE A 262 -31.20 4.55 -21.51
CA PHE A 262 -30.70 5.92 -21.48
C PHE A 262 -31.38 6.85 -22.50
N ASN A 263 -32.07 6.32 -23.51
CA ASN A 263 -32.75 7.11 -24.54
C ASN A 263 -31.85 8.20 -25.17
N GLN A 264 -32.06 9.49 -24.85
CA GLN A 264 -31.34 10.64 -25.41
C GLN A 264 -30.25 11.21 -24.47
N VAL A 265 -29.96 10.54 -23.36
CA VAL A 265 -28.96 11.01 -22.38
C VAL A 265 -27.57 11.09 -23.00
N THR A 266 -26.96 12.26 -22.91
CA THR A 266 -25.59 12.55 -23.33
C THR A 266 -24.65 12.82 -22.16
N THR A 267 -25.16 13.11 -20.96
CA THR A 267 -24.36 13.43 -19.77
C THR A 267 -24.86 12.66 -18.55
N VAL A 268 -23.94 12.04 -17.82
CA VAL A 268 -24.22 11.34 -16.56
C VAL A 268 -23.25 11.88 -15.50
N ASP A 269 -23.77 12.61 -14.54
CA ASP A 269 -22.96 13.32 -13.55
C ASP A 269 -22.53 12.45 -12.35
N ARG A 270 -21.80 13.04 -11.40
CA ARG A 270 -21.20 12.35 -10.26
C ARG A 270 -22.25 11.55 -9.46
N ALA A 271 -21.90 10.32 -9.10
CA ALA A 271 -22.71 9.44 -8.25
C ALA A 271 -24.16 9.23 -8.73
N ALA A 272 -24.44 9.47 -10.02
CA ALA A 272 -25.79 9.46 -10.57
C ALA A 272 -26.55 8.15 -10.27
N PHE A 273 -25.89 6.99 -10.24
CA PHE A 273 -26.50 5.70 -9.92
C PHE A 273 -25.94 5.07 -8.64
N LYS A 274 -25.30 5.85 -7.75
CA LYS A 274 -24.73 5.32 -6.51
C LYS A 274 -25.78 4.55 -5.70
N GLY A 275 -25.45 3.35 -5.22
CA GLY A 275 -26.34 2.51 -4.43
C GLY A 275 -27.54 1.92 -5.19
N SER A 276 -27.58 2.04 -6.52
CA SER A 276 -28.69 1.54 -7.34
C SER A 276 -28.79 0.01 -7.32
N ALA A 277 -30.01 -0.50 -7.51
CA ALA A 277 -30.32 -1.92 -7.62
C ALA A 277 -30.10 -2.49 -9.03
N LEU A 278 -29.40 -1.75 -9.91
CA LEU A 278 -29.00 -2.21 -11.24
C LEU A 278 -28.35 -3.60 -11.17
N LYS A 279 -28.82 -4.52 -12.02
CA LYS A 279 -28.20 -5.83 -12.22
C LYS A 279 -27.17 -5.80 -13.35
N THR A 280 -27.51 -5.07 -14.41
CA THR A 280 -26.64 -4.86 -15.57
C THR A 280 -26.79 -3.44 -16.06
N VAL A 281 -25.73 -2.87 -16.64
CA VAL A 281 -25.81 -1.56 -17.28
C VAL A 281 -25.08 -1.55 -18.61
N THR A 282 -25.66 -0.87 -19.60
CA THR A 282 -25.01 -0.55 -20.87
C THR A 282 -25.07 0.96 -21.07
N VAL A 283 -23.96 1.66 -20.84
CA VAL A 283 -23.85 3.10 -21.10
C VAL A 283 -23.63 3.29 -22.60
N PRO A 284 -24.55 3.93 -23.34
CA PRO A 284 -24.51 3.98 -24.79
C PRO A 284 -23.42 4.93 -25.30
N ALA A 285 -23.00 4.73 -26.55
CA ALA A 285 -22.00 5.59 -27.21
C ALA A 285 -22.41 7.06 -27.35
N ALA A 286 -23.72 7.36 -27.21
CA ALA A 286 -24.26 8.72 -27.23
C ALA A 286 -23.88 9.54 -25.98
N VAL A 287 -23.56 8.88 -24.85
CA VAL A 287 -23.04 9.55 -23.66
C VAL A 287 -21.65 10.10 -23.96
N LYS A 288 -21.42 11.37 -23.62
CA LYS A 288 -20.20 12.13 -23.89
C LYS A 288 -19.40 12.41 -22.62
N LEU A 289 -20.08 12.49 -21.48
CA LEU A 289 -19.49 12.79 -20.18
C LEU A 289 -20.04 11.81 -19.14
N ILE A 290 -19.13 11.19 -18.37
CA ILE A 290 -19.46 10.42 -17.16
C ILE A 290 -18.70 11.04 -15.98
N GLY A 291 -19.38 11.23 -14.86
CA GLY A 291 -18.78 11.73 -13.63
C GLY A 291 -18.08 10.63 -12.81
N THR A 292 -17.55 11.02 -11.66
CA THR A 292 -16.96 10.10 -10.68
C THR A 292 -18.02 9.31 -9.92
N ALA A 293 -17.64 8.15 -9.37
CA ALA A 293 -18.48 7.31 -8.50
C ALA A 293 -19.86 6.89 -9.06
N ILE A 294 -20.05 6.89 -10.39
CA ILE A 294 -21.38 6.75 -11.01
C ILE A 294 -22.13 5.47 -10.61
N PHE A 295 -21.44 4.35 -10.38
CA PHE A 295 -22.02 3.07 -9.96
C PHE A 295 -21.48 2.62 -8.59
N GLU A 296 -20.95 3.54 -7.77
CA GLU A 296 -20.52 3.21 -6.41
C GLU A 296 -21.63 2.50 -5.63
N ASP A 297 -21.29 1.51 -4.82
CA ASP A 297 -22.21 0.73 -3.97
C ASP A 297 -23.38 0.05 -4.74
N CYS A 298 -23.28 -0.16 -6.06
CA CYS A 298 -24.25 -0.94 -6.83
C CYS A 298 -24.11 -2.44 -6.52
N THR A 299 -24.57 -2.86 -5.33
CA THR A 299 -24.34 -4.20 -4.75
C THR A 299 -24.96 -5.37 -5.53
N ASN A 300 -25.84 -5.08 -6.49
CA ASN A 300 -26.46 -6.08 -7.36
C ASN A 300 -25.89 -6.13 -8.77
N LEU A 301 -24.97 -5.22 -9.13
CA LEU A 301 -24.44 -5.11 -10.48
C LEU A 301 -23.50 -6.28 -10.78
N THR A 302 -23.82 -7.06 -11.81
CA THR A 302 -23.02 -8.22 -12.24
C THR A 302 -22.21 -7.95 -13.50
N GLU A 303 -22.69 -7.07 -14.37
CA GLU A 303 -22.04 -6.70 -15.62
C GLU A 303 -22.22 -5.20 -15.95
N ALA A 304 -21.14 -4.56 -16.40
CA ALA A 304 -21.15 -3.20 -16.92
C ALA A 304 -20.52 -3.14 -18.31
N VAL A 305 -21.23 -2.52 -19.26
CA VAL A 305 -20.74 -2.26 -20.61
C VAL A 305 -20.70 -0.75 -20.83
N ILE A 306 -19.51 -0.20 -21.03
CA ILE A 306 -19.30 1.23 -21.27
C ILE A 306 -18.94 1.42 -22.74
N ASN A 307 -19.88 1.94 -23.54
CA ASN A 307 -19.69 2.18 -24.97
C ASN A 307 -19.38 3.65 -25.31
N CYS A 308 -19.58 4.57 -24.35
CA CYS A 308 -19.19 5.97 -24.52
C CYS A 308 -17.67 6.13 -24.57
N LYS A 309 -17.20 7.17 -25.24
CA LYS A 309 -15.77 7.46 -25.33
C LYS A 309 -15.29 8.05 -24.01
N ILE A 310 -14.59 7.25 -23.22
CA ILE A 310 -13.94 7.69 -21.98
C ILE A 310 -12.44 7.50 -22.08
N PRO A 311 -11.62 8.45 -21.60
CA PRO A 311 -10.16 8.29 -21.54
C PRO A 311 -9.75 7.42 -20.34
N VAL A 312 -10.50 7.46 -19.25
CA VAL A 312 -10.22 6.75 -18.00
C VAL A 312 -11.51 6.23 -17.37
N VAL A 313 -11.41 5.17 -16.57
CA VAL A 313 -12.43 4.84 -15.57
C VAL A 313 -12.22 5.74 -14.37
N GLU A 314 -13.16 6.65 -14.14
CA GLU A 314 -13.10 7.67 -13.09
C GLU A 314 -13.06 7.08 -11.67
N SER A 315 -12.58 7.90 -10.74
CA SER A 315 -12.42 7.53 -9.32
C SER A 315 -13.73 6.97 -8.73
N ALA A 316 -13.61 5.86 -8.00
CA ALA A 316 -14.70 5.13 -7.35
C ALA A 316 -15.86 4.63 -8.27
N THR A 317 -15.72 4.64 -9.60
CA THR A 317 -16.80 4.30 -10.56
C THR A 317 -17.59 3.04 -10.19
N PHE A 318 -16.92 1.94 -9.83
CA PHE A 318 -17.52 0.67 -9.43
C PHE A 318 -17.11 0.27 -7.99
N ARG A 319 -16.76 1.24 -7.15
CA ARG A 319 -16.40 0.98 -5.74
C ARG A 319 -17.53 0.22 -5.05
N ASN A 320 -17.18 -0.82 -4.29
CA ASN A 320 -18.08 -1.69 -3.55
C ASN A 320 -19.21 -2.30 -4.41
N CYS A 321 -18.87 -2.76 -5.62
CA CYS A 321 -19.76 -3.61 -6.43
C CYS A 321 -19.38 -5.10 -6.28
N PRO A 322 -19.69 -5.77 -5.14
CA PRO A 322 -19.17 -7.10 -4.83
C PRO A 322 -19.62 -8.20 -5.78
N LYS A 323 -20.72 -8.02 -6.52
CA LYS A 323 -21.23 -9.00 -7.51
C LYS A 323 -20.73 -8.75 -8.93
N LEU A 324 -19.95 -7.70 -9.17
CA LEU A 324 -19.49 -7.34 -10.51
C LEU A 324 -18.46 -8.37 -10.98
N THR A 325 -18.80 -9.09 -12.06
CA THR A 325 -17.96 -10.15 -12.63
C THR A 325 -17.33 -9.74 -13.96
N LYS A 326 -17.94 -8.79 -14.67
CA LYS A 326 -17.52 -8.40 -16.02
C LYS A 326 -17.68 -6.91 -16.27
N VAL A 327 -16.62 -6.31 -16.80
CA VAL A 327 -16.63 -4.92 -17.27
C VAL A 327 -16.06 -4.86 -18.68
N THR A 328 -16.81 -4.24 -19.60
CA THR A 328 -16.38 -3.98 -20.97
C THR A 328 -16.16 -2.49 -21.14
N LEU A 329 -14.94 -2.11 -21.52
CA LEU A 329 -14.51 -0.73 -21.70
C LEU A 329 -14.31 -0.41 -23.20
N PRO A 330 -14.46 0.85 -23.62
CA PRO A 330 -14.20 1.26 -24.99
C PRO A 330 -12.69 1.25 -25.27
N SER A 331 -12.30 1.16 -26.55
CA SER A 331 -10.88 1.21 -26.96
C SER A 331 -10.18 2.54 -26.64
N SER A 332 -10.97 3.60 -26.43
CA SER A 332 -10.50 4.92 -26.00
C SER A 332 -10.02 4.94 -24.55
N CYS A 333 -10.40 3.97 -23.73
CA CYS A 333 -10.03 3.91 -22.31
C CYS A 333 -8.57 3.49 -22.17
N LYS A 334 -7.77 4.38 -21.59
CA LYS A 334 -6.32 4.27 -21.36
C LYS A 334 -5.94 4.35 -19.89
N GLY A 335 -6.88 4.55 -18.97
CA GLY A 335 -6.57 4.56 -17.56
C GLY A 335 -7.68 4.11 -16.64
N VAL A 336 -7.32 3.94 -15.38
CA VAL A 336 -8.21 3.61 -14.26
C VAL A 336 -7.72 4.42 -13.08
N TYR A 337 -8.59 5.20 -12.44
CA TYR A 337 -8.22 6.00 -11.27
C TYR A 337 -8.56 5.32 -9.94
N GLY A 338 -8.13 5.97 -8.84
CA GLY A 338 -8.22 5.46 -7.48
C GLY A 338 -9.62 4.97 -7.12
N ASP A 339 -9.66 3.89 -6.32
CA ASP A 339 -10.89 3.25 -5.85
C ASP A 339 -11.84 2.68 -6.93
N ALA A 340 -11.55 2.81 -8.24
CA ALA A 340 -12.51 2.49 -9.31
C ALA A 340 -13.11 1.09 -9.24
N PHE A 341 -12.35 0.08 -8.80
CA PHE A 341 -12.78 -1.31 -8.63
C PHE A 341 -12.58 -1.84 -7.20
N LYS A 342 -12.40 -0.93 -6.23
CA LYS A 342 -12.22 -1.31 -4.82
C LYS A 342 -13.43 -2.09 -4.31
N GLY A 343 -13.19 -3.25 -3.69
CA GLY A 343 -14.27 -4.10 -3.16
C GLY A 343 -15.07 -4.86 -4.21
N CYS A 344 -14.65 -4.88 -5.49
CA CYS A 344 -15.23 -5.75 -6.52
C CYS A 344 -14.80 -7.21 -6.32
N THR A 345 -15.28 -7.84 -5.25
CA THR A 345 -14.83 -9.16 -4.80
C THR A 345 -15.14 -10.31 -5.76
N SER A 346 -16.11 -10.16 -6.67
CA SER A 346 -16.41 -11.15 -7.73
C SER A 346 -15.70 -10.88 -9.06
N LEU A 347 -14.93 -9.80 -9.19
CA LEU A 347 -14.19 -9.47 -10.42
C LEU A 347 -12.89 -10.27 -10.44
N THR A 348 -12.91 -11.45 -11.06
CA THR A 348 -11.76 -12.38 -11.08
C THR A 348 -10.72 -12.07 -12.16
N SER A 349 -11.11 -11.31 -13.18
CA SER A 349 -10.21 -10.87 -14.24
C SER A 349 -10.55 -9.47 -14.74
N PHE A 350 -9.52 -8.72 -15.11
CA PHE A 350 -9.64 -7.41 -15.74
C PHE A 350 -8.46 -7.20 -16.70
N SER A 351 -8.75 -6.76 -17.94
CA SER A 351 -7.71 -6.58 -18.94
C SER A 351 -7.05 -5.21 -18.79
N LEU A 352 -5.77 -5.20 -18.42
CA LEU A 352 -4.96 -3.97 -18.35
C LEU A 352 -4.23 -3.65 -19.64
N ALA A 353 -4.31 -4.47 -20.69
CA ALA A 353 -3.40 -4.44 -21.85
C ALA A 353 -3.25 -3.07 -22.55
N ASN A 354 -4.29 -2.23 -22.52
CA ASN A 354 -4.31 -0.91 -23.15
C ASN A 354 -4.16 0.26 -22.16
N MET A 355 -3.93 -0.02 -20.87
CA MET A 355 -3.87 0.98 -19.82
C MET A 355 -2.45 1.55 -19.68
N THR A 356 -2.37 2.87 -19.53
CA THR A 356 -1.14 3.67 -19.40
C THR A 356 -1.18 4.64 -18.24
N THR A 357 -2.37 4.92 -17.68
CA THR A 357 -2.58 5.96 -16.66
C THR A 357 -3.31 5.39 -15.46
N PHE A 358 -2.73 5.55 -14.27
CA PHE A 358 -3.25 5.02 -13.00
C PHE A 358 -3.23 6.04 -11.85
N ASN A 359 -3.03 7.32 -12.14
CA ASN A 359 -2.97 8.33 -11.11
C ASN A 359 -3.73 9.58 -11.56
N GLU A 360 -4.32 10.26 -10.58
CA GLU A 360 -4.98 11.55 -10.74
C GLU A 360 -4.11 12.59 -10.04
N GLU A 361 -3.74 13.66 -10.74
CA GLU A 361 -2.91 14.71 -10.13
C GLU A 361 -3.60 15.30 -8.90
N GLY A 362 -2.92 15.28 -7.75
CA GLY A 362 -3.41 15.90 -6.50
C GLY A 362 -4.23 15.00 -5.58
N TYR A 363 -4.44 13.72 -5.91
CA TYR A 363 -5.07 12.72 -5.03
C TYR A 363 -4.05 11.70 -4.53
N TYR A 364 -4.15 11.30 -3.25
CA TYR A 364 -3.15 10.45 -2.57
C TYR A 364 -3.61 9.01 -2.29
N ASP A 365 -4.86 8.65 -2.61
CA ASP A 365 -5.41 7.31 -2.32
C ASP A 365 -5.55 6.47 -3.59
N GLU A 366 -4.59 5.58 -3.83
CA GLU A 366 -4.42 4.85 -5.10
C GLU A 366 -4.94 3.38 -5.03
N MET A 367 -6.02 3.10 -4.28
CA MET A 367 -6.60 1.75 -4.06
C MET A 367 -7.46 1.21 -5.23
N HIS A 368 -6.97 1.32 -6.47
CA HIS A 368 -7.67 0.98 -7.72
C HIS A 368 -8.48 -0.33 -7.68
N PHE A 369 -7.82 -1.43 -7.34
CA PHE A 369 -8.37 -2.79 -7.34
C PHE A 369 -8.37 -3.42 -5.95
N ALA A 370 -8.16 -2.62 -4.89
CA ALA A 370 -8.05 -3.15 -3.53
C ALA A 370 -9.27 -4.02 -3.16
N TYR A 371 -9.04 -5.13 -2.47
CA TYR A 371 -10.08 -6.09 -2.10
C TYR A 371 -10.85 -6.74 -3.27
N SER A 372 -10.38 -6.60 -4.51
CA SER A 372 -11.01 -7.26 -5.66
C SER A 372 -10.75 -8.78 -5.66
N GLY A 373 -11.55 -9.49 -6.46
CA GLY A 373 -11.43 -10.93 -6.65
C GLY A 373 -10.35 -11.36 -7.65
N LEU A 374 -9.51 -10.44 -8.14
CA LEU A 374 -8.58 -10.69 -9.25
C LEU A 374 -7.67 -11.88 -8.95
N GLU A 375 -7.57 -12.82 -9.90
CA GLU A 375 -6.75 -14.03 -9.75
C GLU A 375 -5.38 -13.90 -10.41
N LYS A 376 -5.30 -13.08 -11.47
CA LYS A 376 -4.10 -12.86 -12.27
C LYS A 376 -4.06 -11.43 -12.81
N VAL A 377 -2.86 -10.84 -12.78
CA VAL A 377 -2.57 -9.53 -13.36
C VAL A 377 -1.51 -9.67 -14.45
N ASN A 378 -1.84 -9.25 -15.67
CA ASN A 378 -0.86 -9.04 -16.73
C ASN A 378 -0.62 -7.54 -16.85
N TRP A 379 0.51 -7.06 -16.32
CA TRP A 379 0.83 -5.64 -16.32
C TRP A 379 1.02 -5.12 -17.76
N PRO A 380 0.53 -3.91 -18.11
CA PRO A 380 0.69 -3.36 -19.45
C PRO A 380 2.10 -2.83 -19.69
N SER A 381 2.52 -2.78 -20.97
CA SER A 381 3.82 -2.24 -21.35
C SER A 381 3.88 -0.71 -21.30
N GLY A 382 2.73 -0.04 -21.27
CA GLY A 382 2.66 1.43 -21.28
C GLY A 382 2.61 2.09 -19.90
N ALA A 383 2.77 1.33 -18.81
CA ALA A 383 2.69 1.85 -17.45
C ALA A 383 3.97 1.52 -16.65
N PRO A 384 4.81 2.53 -16.33
CA PRO A 384 6.10 2.30 -15.67
C PRO A 384 5.99 2.07 -14.16
N CYS A 385 4.87 2.43 -13.53
CA CYS A 385 4.69 2.38 -12.09
C CYS A 385 3.44 1.57 -11.71
N ILE A 386 3.56 0.68 -10.74
CA ILE A 386 2.42 0.09 -10.02
C ILE A 386 2.17 0.97 -8.78
N GLU A 387 0.98 1.53 -8.70
CA GLU A 387 0.62 2.58 -7.74
C GLU A 387 0.38 2.07 -6.30
N GLU A 388 0.37 2.99 -5.33
CA GLU A 388 0.28 2.67 -3.90
C GLU A 388 -1.04 1.94 -3.60
N CYS A 389 -0.98 0.85 -2.82
CA CYS A 389 -2.15 0.04 -2.48
C CYS A 389 -2.98 -0.50 -3.68
N MET A 390 -2.47 -0.46 -4.92
CA MET A 390 -3.26 -0.77 -6.13
C MET A 390 -3.99 -2.12 -6.07
N PHE A 391 -3.33 -3.17 -5.55
CA PHE A 391 -3.89 -4.51 -5.37
C PHE A 391 -3.97 -4.91 -3.89
N PHE A 392 -4.05 -3.93 -2.98
CA PHE A 392 -4.12 -4.16 -1.53
C PHE A 392 -5.22 -5.15 -1.17
N LYS A 393 -4.88 -6.22 -0.45
CA LYS A 393 -5.79 -7.29 -0.02
C LYS A 393 -6.55 -7.96 -1.17
N CYS A 394 -5.99 -8.03 -2.38
CA CYS A 394 -6.48 -8.92 -3.44
C CYS A 394 -6.11 -10.38 -3.11
N ARG A 395 -6.82 -10.97 -2.16
CA ARG A 395 -6.49 -12.27 -1.56
C ARG A 395 -6.57 -13.47 -2.51
N ASN A 396 -7.15 -13.30 -3.69
CA ASN A 396 -7.19 -14.33 -4.73
C ASN A 396 -6.09 -14.16 -5.79
N LEU A 397 -5.32 -13.08 -5.75
CA LEU A 397 -4.32 -12.76 -6.77
C LEU A 397 -3.11 -13.68 -6.61
N LYS A 398 -3.01 -14.70 -7.48
CA LYS A 398 -1.97 -15.75 -7.42
C LYS A 398 -0.76 -15.46 -8.29
N SER A 399 -0.95 -14.69 -9.36
CA SER A 399 0.12 -14.44 -10.33
C SER A 399 0.11 -13.02 -10.85
N ILE A 400 1.31 -12.45 -10.96
CA ILE A 400 1.57 -11.20 -11.64
C ILE A 400 2.64 -11.40 -12.72
N SER A 401 2.37 -10.90 -13.91
CA SER A 401 3.34 -10.81 -15.01
C SER A 401 3.68 -9.36 -15.26
N LEU A 402 4.90 -8.96 -14.89
CA LEU A 402 5.43 -7.63 -15.17
C LEU A 402 5.96 -7.52 -16.61
N LYS A 403 6.08 -6.28 -17.10
CA LYS A 403 6.73 -5.99 -18.38
C LYS A 403 8.10 -5.36 -18.12
N PRO A 404 9.05 -5.45 -19.08
CA PRO A 404 10.35 -4.79 -18.93
C PRO A 404 10.27 -3.27 -18.77
N THR A 405 9.15 -2.66 -19.15
CA THR A 405 8.91 -1.23 -18.95
C THR A 405 8.43 -0.89 -17.54
N THR A 406 8.11 -1.88 -16.69
CA THR A 406 7.79 -1.65 -15.28
C THR A 406 9.07 -1.29 -14.52
N GLU A 407 9.12 -0.07 -14.00
CA GLU A 407 10.28 0.49 -13.30
C GLU A 407 10.08 0.53 -11.79
N THR A 408 8.87 0.78 -11.29
CA THR A 408 8.62 0.95 -9.85
C THR A 408 7.36 0.24 -9.35
N ILE A 409 7.39 -0.17 -8.09
CA ILE A 409 6.23 -0.68 -7.35
C ILE A 409 6.11 0.10 -6.05
N LYS A 410 5.05 0.89 -5.90
CA LYS A 410 4.80 1.74 -4.73
C LYS A 410 4.29 0.96 -3.53
N ALA A 411 4.32 1.61 -2.37
CA ALA A 411 4.06 1.01 -1.07
C ALA A 411 2.74 0.22 -1.03
N TYR A 412 2.75 -0.89 -0.30
CA TYR A 412 1.57 -1.75 -0.08
C TYR A 412 0.85 -2.28 -1.34
N ALA A 413 1.43 -2.14 -2.55
CA ALA A 413 0.75 -2.48 -3.79
C ALA A 413 0.22 -3.92 -3.85
N PHE A 414 0.92 -4.88 -3.23
CA PHE A 414 0.53 -6.30 -3.17
C PHE A 414 0.30 -6.81 -1.74
N TYR A 415 0.09 -5.92 -0.77
CA TYR A 415 -0.13 -6.28 0.63
C TYR A 415 -1.24 -7.32 0.78
N GLN A 416 -1.00 -8.41 1.51
CA GLN A 416 -1.95 -9.52 1.70
C GLN A 416 -2.56 -10.08 0.41
N THR A 417 -1.75 -10.25 -0.63
CA THR A 417 -2.12 -11.01 -1.83
C THR A 417 -1.72 -12.48 -1.71
N ALA A 418 -2.22 -13.32 -2.61
CA ALA A 418 -1.86 -14.75 -2.69
C ALA A 418 -0.77 -15.03 -3.73
N VAL A 419 0.04 -14.03 -4.09
CA VAL A 419 1.06 -14.18 -5.15
C VAL A 419 2.05 -15.26 -4.72
N GLU A 420 2.19 -16.30 -5.54
CA GLU A 420 3.05 -17.45 -5.21
C GLU A 420 4.50 -17.24 -5.64
N THR A 421 4.67 -16.62 -6.81
CA THR A 421 5.97 -16.33 -7.40
C THR A 421 6.02 -14.88 -7.87
N PHE A 422 7.11 -14.20 -7.55
CA PHE A 422 7.41 -12.86 -8.03
C PHE A 422 8.69 -12.89 -8.89
N ASN A 423 8.59 -12.41 -10.12
CA ASN A 423 9.73 -12.23 -11.02
C ASN A 423 9.71 -10.80 -11.56
N SER A 424 10.86 -10.13 -11.52
CA SER A 424 11.06 -8.81 -12.14
C SER A 424 12.20 -8.86 -13.14
N SER A 425 12.29 -7.90 -14.07
CA SER A 425 13.43 -7.84 -15.02
C SER A 425 14.10 -6.48 -15.16
N ASN A 426 13.49 -5.38 -14.71
CA ASN A 426 14.00 -4.01 -14.92
C ASN A 426 13.52 -3.02 -13.85
N LEU A 427 13.25 -3.51 -12.63
CA LEU A 427 12.76 -2.66 -11.54
C LEU A 427 13.90 -1.81 -10.97
N LYS A 428 13.65 -0.51 -10.87
CA LYS A 428 14.50 0.48 -10.20
C LYS A 428 14.15 0.64 -8.73
N ALA A 429 12.88 0.47 -8.35
CA ALA A 429 12.44 0.59 -6.96
C ALA A 429 11.26 -0.33 -6.60
N ILE A 430 11.29 -0.85 -5.37
CA ILE A 430 10.17 -1.53 -4.71
C ILE A 430 10.05 -0.89 -3.33
N ASP A 431 8.93 -0.21 -3.07
CA ASP A 431 8.73 0.58 -1.87
C ASP A 431 8.37 -0.28 -0.64
N ASN A 432 8.00 0.38 0.46
CA ASN A 432 7.74 -0.26 1.74
C ASN A 432 6.53 -1.21 1.68
N TYR A 433 6.63 -2.34 2.37
CA TYR A 433 5.52 -3.26 2.64
C TYR A 433 4.79 -3.81 1.40
N VAL A 434 5.43 -3.77 0.22
CA VAL A 434 4.82 -4.15 -1.06
C VAL A 434 4.25 -5.57 -1.01
N PHE A 435 5.03 -6.54 -0.53
CA PHE A 435 4.61 -7.94 -0.37
C PHE A 435 4.46 -8.32 1.11
N GLU A 436 4.08 -7.38 1.98
CA GLU A 436 3.85 -7.71 3.38
C GLU A 436 2.61 -8.63 3.53
N ALA A 437 2.73 -9.61 4.42
CA ALA A 437 1.70 -10.61 4.70
C ALA A 437 1.19 -11.37 3.45
N CYS A 438 2.04 -11.51 2.43
CA CYS A 438 1.79 -12.37 1.27
C CYS A 438 2.08 -13.82 1.60
N GLU A 439 1.12 -14.47 2.28
CA GLU A 439 1.37 -15.77 2.90
C GLU A 439 1.67 -16.92 1.93
N SER A 440 1.40 -16.74 0.64
CA SER A 440 1.64 -17.72 -0.43
C SER A 440 2.95 -17.48 -1.19
N LEU A 441 3.65 -16.36 -0.96
CA LEU A 441 4.88 -16.05 -1.68
C LEU A 441 5.99 -17.02 -1.29
N ARG A 442 6.46 -17.83 -2.25
CA ARG A 442 7.50 -18.86 -2.05
C ARG A 442 8.67 -18.73 -3.00
N LYS A 443 8.54 -17.98 -4.08
CA LYS A 443 9.65 -17.79 -5.03
C LYS A 443 9.79 -16.35 -5.44
N ILE A 444 10.96 -15.77 -5.24
CA ILE A 444 11.30 -14.40 -5.64
C ILE A 444 12.53 -14.46 -6.53
N VAL A 445 12.46 -13.89 -7.73
CA VAL A 445 13.62 -13.77 -8.63
C VAL A 445 13.84 -12.32 -9.02
N LEU A 446 14.96 -11.77 -8.53
CA LEU A 446 15.49 -10.45 -8.85
C LEU A 446 16.77 -10.64 -9.67
N PRO A 447 16.70 -10.65 -11.02
CA PRO A 447 17.84 -10.96 -11.88
C PRO A 447 18.86 -9.81 -11.90
N ALA A 448 20.02 -10.08 -12.52
CA ALA A 448 21.05 -9.07 -12.72
C ALA A 448 20.55 -7.89 -13.55
N SER A 449 21.09 -6.73 -13.22
CA SER A 449 20.78 -5.45 -13.86
C SER A 449 22.01 -4.54 -13.85
N ASP A 450 22.01 -3.54 -14.72
CA ASP A 450 23.05 -2.52 -14.86
C ASP A 450 22.77 -1.24 -14.04
N HIS A 451 21.58 -1.12 -13.46
CA HIS A 451 21.19 -0.04 -12.55
C HIS A 451 21.18 -0.51 -11.09
N GLN A 452 20.95 0.42 -10.17
CA GLN A 452 20.69 0.13 -8.76
C GLN A 452 19.19 -0.13 -8.55
N LEU A 453 18.86 -1.19 -7.80
CA LEU A 453 17.50 -1.49 -7.34
C LEU A 453 17.36 -1.01 -5.90
N THR A 454 16.40 -0.14 -5.64
CA THR A 454 16.11 0.35 -4.29
C THR A 454 14.98 -0.44 -3.66
N LEU A 455 15.19 -0.96 -2.45
CA LEU A 455 14.17 -1.67 -1.69
C LEU A 455 13.76 -0.86 -0.44
N GLY A 456 12.45 -0.79 -0.20
CA GLY A 456 11.86 -0.21 1.00
C GLY A 456 11.85 -1.18 2.20
N VAL A 457 11.40 -0.67 3.33
CA VAL A 457 11.18 -1.43 4.59
C VAL A 457 10.18 -2.55 4.33
N GLU A 458 10.55 -3.79 4.67
CA GLU A 458 9.73 -4.99 4.53
C GLU A 458 9.07 -5.13 3.14
N ALA A 459 9.78 -4.69 2.09
CA ALA A 459 9.34 -4.85 0.70
C ALA A 459 8.94 -6.31 0.41
N PHE A 460 9.67 -7.27 1.01
CA PHE A 460 9.36 -8.69 0.96
C PHE A 460 9.28 -9.30 2.36
N ARG A 461 8.09 -9.76 2.74
CA ARG A 461 7.88 -10.60 3.92
C ARG A 461 7.49 -12.01 3.50
N VAL A 462 8.40 -12.97 3.68
CA VAL A 462 8.26 -14.33 3.14
C VAL A 462 7.99 -15.37 4.23
N ASN A 463 7.24 -16.40 3.85
CA ASN A 463 6.83 -17.51 4.71
C ASN A 463 7.78 -18.71 4.60
N GLU A 464 7.45 -19.79 5.32
CA GLU A 464 8.22 -21.04 5.35
C GLU A 464 8.54 -21.57 3.95
N ASN A 465 9.76 -22.10 3.79
CA ASN A 465 10.27 -22.71 2.54
C ASN A 465 10.32 -21.76 1.32
N ALA A 466 10.36 -20.44 1.54
CA ALA A 466 10.54 -19.49 0.45
C ALA A 466 11.99 -19.52 -0.08
N GLU A 467 12.14 -19.50 -1.40
CA GLU A 467 13.41 -19.34 -2.13
C GLU A 467 13.50 -17.95 -2.76
N VAL A 468 14.53 -17.20 -2.39
CA VAL A 468 14.76 -15.84 -2.90
C VAL A 468 16.07 -15.81 -3.67
N TYR A 469 16.02 -15.43 -4.94
CA TYR A 469 17.15 -15.38 -5.85
C TYR A 469 17.46 -13.93 -6.19
N ILE A 470 18.66 -13.47 -5.83
CA ILE A 470 19.10 -12.09 -5.96
C ILE A 470 20.39 -12.05 -6.78
N ASP A 471 20.30 -11.72 -8.06
CA ASP A 471 21.47 -11.52 -8.93
C ASP A 471 21.79 -10.04 -9.18
N HIS A 472 21.03 -9.15 -8.53
CA HIS A 472 21.17 -7.70 -8.67
C HIS A 472 22.46 -7.20 -7.99
N LYS A 473 23.35 -6.56 -8.77
CA LYS A 473 24.71 -6.21 -8.31
C LYS A 473 24.74 -5.09 -7.27
N ASP A 474 23.83 -4.10 -7.43
CA ASP A 474 23.72 -2.94 -6.55
C ASP A 474 22.29 -2.84 -6.01
N ILE A 475 22.13 -3.16 -4.72
CA ILE A 475 20.85 -3.02 -4.00
C ILE A 475 20.96 -1.88 -3.00
N GLY A 476 20.17 -0.83 -3.22
CA GLY A 476 19.93 0.26 -2.27
C GLY A 476 18.83 -0.09 -1.27
N TYR A 477 18.84 0.59 -0.13
CA TYR A 477 17.83 0.45 0.91
C TYR A 477 17.42 1.83 1.42
N THR A 478 16.11 2.08 1.52
CA THR A 478 15.53 3.37 1.95
C THR A 478 14.94 3.34 3.36
N GLY A 479 15.24 2.30 4.15
CA GLY A 479 14.80 2.25 5.55
C GLY A 479 15.25 3.46 6.36
N TRP A 480 14.35 3.94 7.22
CA TRP A 480 14.53 5.14 8.01
C TRP A 480 15.79 5.06 8.89
N THR A 481 16.58 6.13 8.91
CA THR A 481 17.82 6.25 9.70
C THR A 481 17.57 6.53 11.19
N GLY A 482 16.42 6.11 11.73
CA GLY A 482 15.97 6.33 13.12
C GLY A 482 16.04 5.07 13.98
N SER A 483 15.46 5.10 15.19
CA SER A 483 15.50 4.01 16.19
C SER A 483 14.64 2.78 15.87
N ASP A 484 13.90 2.79 14.76
CA ASP A 484 13.03 1.69 14.35
C ASP A 484 13.70 0.86 13.25
N TRP A 485 14.06 -0.36 13.64
CA TRP A 485 14.73 -1.36 12.82
C TRP A 485 13.76 -1.90 11.76
N GLY A 486 14.17 -1.90 10.49
CA GLY A 486 13.42 -2.54 9.41
C GLY A 486 14.37 -3.20 8.42
N TYR A 487 13.92 -4.27 7.77
CA TYR A 487 14.71 -5.06 6.81
C TYR A 487 13.99 -5.10 5.46
N ALA A 488 14.72 -5.02 4.35
CA ALA A 488 14.11 -5.15 3.02
C ALA A 488 13.49 -6.54 2.77
N PHE A 489 14.14 -7.56 3.33
CA PHE A 489 13.68 -8.95 3.31
C PHE A 489 13.50 -9.44 4.74
N TYR A 490 12.30 -9.91 5.06
CA TYR A 490 11.98 -10.50 6.35
C TYR A 490 11.42 -11.91 6.17
N GLY A 491 12.14 -12.91 6.65
CA GLY A 491 11.67 -14.29 6.74
C GLY A 491 10.96 -14.51 8.08
N MET A 492 9.71 -14.96 8.05
CA MET A 492 8.96 -15.18 9.30
C MET A 492 9.48 -16.38 10.12
N LYS A 493 10.21 -17.33 9.51
CA LYS A 493 10.69 -18.58 10.13
C LYS A 493 11.99 -19.10 9.52
N SER A 494 12.70 -19.93 10.27
CA SER A 494 14.09 -20.36 10.06
C SER A 494 14.37 -21.35 8.92
N ASP A 495 13.51 -21.48 7.91
CA ASP A 495 13.70 -22.39 6.77
C ASP A 495 13.64 -21.71 5.38
N ALA A 496 13.32 -20.42 5.32
CA ALA A 496 13.45 -19.63 4.09
C ALA A 496 14.94 -19.50 3.69
N THR A 497 15.21 -19.55 2.38
CA THR A 497 16.56 -19.56 1.83
C THR A 497 16.77 -18.41 0.83
N ILE A 498 17.90 -17.72 0.95
CA ILE A 498 18.34 -16.73 -0.04
C ILE A 498 19.54 -17.28 -0.82
N TYR A 499 19.50 -17.10 -2.14
CA TYR A 499 20.61 -17.27 -3.06
C TYR A 499 20.96 -15.88 -3.60
N THR A 500 22.16 -15.40 -3.33
CA THR A 500 22.59 -14.07 -3.81
C THR A 500 23.92 -14.15 -4.55
N SER A 501 24.09 -13.37 -5.62
CA SER A 501 25.39 -13.25 -6.32
C SER A 501 26.34 -12.26 -5.68
N ARG A 502 25.83 -11.35 -4.84
CA ARG A 502 26.59 -10.35 -4.08
C ARG A 502 25.80 -9.83 -2.89
N PHE A 503 26.46 -9.57 -1.77
CA PHE A 503 25.80 -8.94 -0.62
C PHE A 503 25.90 -7.40 -0.69
N SER A 504 24.75 -6.73 -0.62
CA SER A 504 24.70 -5.31 -0.25
C SER A 504 24.63 -5.21 1.28
N THR A 505 25.50 -4.41 1.88
CA THR A 505 25.48 -4.14 3.33
C THR A 505 24.24 -3.38 3.79
N LYS A 506 23.44 -2.84 2.86
CA LYS A 506 22.31 -1.96 3.15
C LYS A 506 20.96 -2.67 3.20
N ALA A 507 20.79 -3.81 2.52
CA ALA A 507 19.52 -4.53 2.41
C ALA A 507 19.61 -5.92 3.07
N PHE A 508 19.92 -5.96 4.36
CA PHE A 508 20.17 -7.23 5.05
C PHE A 508 18.87 -8.04 5.22
N PRO A 509 18.89 -9.35 4.96
CA PRO A 509 17.77 -10.22 5.26
C PRO A 509 17.75 -10.62 6.75
N GLU A 510 16.59 -10.53 7.39
CA GLU A 510 16.38 -11.06 8.75
C GLU A 510 15.48 -12.31 8.71
N GLY A 511 15.71 -13.26 9.62
CA GLY A 511 14.80 -14.39 9.85
C GLY A 511 14.91 -15.56 8.85
N PHE A 512 15.92 -15.56 7.97
CA PHE A 512 16.18 -16.65 7.03
C PHE A 512 16.98 -17.80 7.65
N GLY A 513 16.71 -19.02 7.19
CA GLY A 513 17.37 -20.25 7.63
C GLY A 513 18.74 -20.50 7.00
N ALA A 514 18.95 -20.02 5.78
CA ALA A 514 20.24 -20.12 5.11
C ALA A 514 20.40 -18.99 4.09
N VAL A 515 21.63 -18.52 3.94
CA VAL A 515 22.01 -17.66 2.82
C VAL A 515 23.18 -18.27 2.07
N TYR A 516 23.02 -18.42 0.77
CA TYR A 516 24.00 -18.98 -0.15
C TYR A 516 24.54 -17.87 -1.04
N CYS A 517 25.87 -17.75 -1.15
CA CYS A 517 26.50 -16.82 -2.09
C CYS A 517 27.83 -17.37 -2.64
N PRO A 518 28.41 -16.74 -3.69
CA PRO A 518 29.74 -17.07 -4.17
C PRO A 518 30.84 -16.83 -3.12
N ALA A 519 31.93 -17.60 -3.18
CA ALA A 519 33.08 -17.41 -2.29
C ALA A 519 33.63 -15.97 -2.36
N GLY A 520 34.09 -15.41 -1.24
CA GLY A 520 34.68 -14.06 -1.21
C GLY A 520 33.71 -12.89 -1.36
N ALA A 521 32.40 -13.14 -1.54
CA ALA A 521 31.39 -12.08 -1.56
C ALA A 521 31.07 -11.49 -0.16
N TYR A 522 31.73 -11.99 0.90
CA TYR A 522 31.55 -11.60 2.32
C TYR A 522 32.48 -10.49 2.82
N GLY A 523 33.40 -9.99 1.99
CA GLY A 523 34.41 -9.02 2.42
C GLY A 523 33.79 -7.69 2.91
N ASN A 524 33.89 -7.43 4.23
CA ASN A 524 33.47 -6.24 4.99
C ASN A 524 32.17 -6.34 5.82
N TYR A 525 31.87 -7.51 6.40
CA TYR A 525 30.92 -7.60 7.51
C TYR A 525 31.65 -7.58 8.86
N THR A 526 31.64 -6.44 9.55
CA THR A 526 32.13 -6.34 10.96
C THR A 526 31.12 -5.68 11.90
N GLY A 527 29.93 -5.29 11.42
CA GLY A 527 29.02 -4.40 12.16
C GLY A 527 27.82 -5.03 12.85
N PHE A 528 27.22 -6.10 12.30
CA PHE A 528 25.92 -6.60 12.78
C PHE A 528 25.70 -8.08 12.49
N VAL A 529 26.51 -8.99 13.07
CA VAL A 529 26.12 -10.40 13.17
C VAL A 529 26.74 -11.02 14.44
N SER A 530 25.93 -11.23 15.47
CA SER A 530 26.06 -12.48 16.22
C SER A 530 25.36 -13.54 15.38
N ARG A 531 26.10 -14.53 14.83
CA ARG A 531 25.69 -15.74 14.06
C ARG A 531 26.29 -15.86 12.64
N ASP A 532 27.59 -16.09 12.54
CA ASP A 532 28.29 -16.59 11.34
C ASP A 532 27.82 -18.00 10.86
N SER A 533 26.84 -18.64 11.50
CA SER A 533 26.52 -20.06 11.29
C SER A 533 25.54 -20.38 10.16
N TYR A 534 24.93 -19.40 9.47
CA TYR A 534 23.86 -19.64 8.47
C TYR A 534 24.25 -19.31 7.03
N VAL A 535 25.48 -18.85 6.85
CA VAL A 535 25.99 -18.25 5.62
C VAL A 535 26.91 -19.26 4.92
N LYS A 536 26.62 -19.62 3.67
CA LYS A 536 27.22 -20.77 2.97
C LYS A 536 27.76 -20.39 1.60
N GLU A 537 29.00 -20.78 1.30
CA GLU A 537 29.57 -20.58 -0.04
C GLU A 537 29.02 -21.61 -1.03
N MET A 538 28.45 -21.15 -2.14
CA MET A 538 27.90 -21.99 -3.20
C MET A 538 28.99 -22.77 -3.95
N PHE A 539 30.16 -22.16 -4.12
CA PHE A 539 31.33 -22.74 -4.78
C PHE A 539 32.60 -22.03 -4.32
N GLY A 540 33.70 -22.78 -4.25
CA GLY A 540 35.05 -22.22 -4.11
C GLY A 540 35.61 -21.75 -5.45
N VAL A 541 36.38 -20.67 -5.44
CA VAL A 541 37.07 -20.13 -6.64
C VAL A 541 38.56 -20.00 -6.37
N VAL A 542 39.37 -20.57 -7.27
CA VAL A 542 40.82 -20.41 -7.26
C VAL A 542 41.25 -19.76 -8.58
N MET A 543 41.81 -18.56 -8.50
CA MET A 543 42.33 -17.83 -9.67
C MET A 543 43.86 -17.95 -9.71
N ALA A 544 44.39 -18.43 -10.83
CA ALA A 544 45.82 -18.48 -11.14
C ALA A 544 46.09 -17.77 -12.48
N ARG A 545 47.34 -17.39 -12.75
CA ARG A 545 47.70 -16.74 -14.03
C ARG A 545 47.31 -17.57 -15.26
N THR A 546 47.25 -18.89 -15.11
CA THR A 546 46.98 -19.87 -16.17
C THR A 546 45.52 -20.25 -16.30
N GLY A 547 44.65 -19.84 -15.37
CA GLY A 547 43.22 -20.11 -15.47
C GLY A 547 42.47 -19.99 -14.14
N VAL A 548 41.20 -20.38 -14.18
CA VAL A 548 40.26 -20.30 -13.06
C VAL A 548 39.76 -21.70 -12.73
N THR A 549 39.82 -22.11 -11.47
CA THR A 549 39.15 -23.34 -10.99
C THR A 549 37.90 -22.96 -10.23
N VAL A 550 36.75 -23.55 -10.57
CA VAL A 550 35.48 -23.31 -9.87
C VAL A 550 34.94 -24.63 -9.32
N ARG A 551 34.78 -24.75 -8.00
CA ARG A 551 34.35 -26.00 -7.35
C ARG A 551 33.00 -25.82 -6.66
N PRO A 552 31.88 -26.26 -7.27
CA PRO A 552 30.57 -26.29 -6.60
C PRO A 552 30.61 -27.06 -5.29
N ASN A 553 30.10 -26.45 -4.23
CA ASN A 553 29.99 -27.08 -2.92
C ASN A 553 28.68 -27.87 -2.78
N TYR A 554 27.72 -27.65 -3.68
CA TYR A 554 26.40 -28.27 -3.65
C TYR A 554 25.99 -28.80 -5.03
N PRO A 555 25.31 -29.97 -5.10
CA PRO A 555 24.94 -30.62 -6.37
C PRO A 555 23.87 -29.85 -7.17
N TRP A 556 23.12 -28.97 -6.50
CA TRP A 556 22.10 -28.11 -7.13
C TRP A 556 22.67 -26.79 -7.67
N VAL A 557 23.98 -26.54 -7.51
CA VAL A 557 24.70 -25.44 -8.14
C VAL A 557 25.45 -25.96 -9.36
N LYS A 558 25.16 -25.42 -10.54
CA LYS A 558 25.80 -25.83 -11.80
C LYS A 558 26.46 -24.63 -12.45
N VAL A 559 27.78 -24.63 -12.59
CA VAL A 559 28.48 -23.61 -13.38
C VAL A 559 28.11 -23.79 -14.85
N THR A 560 27.60 -22.74 -15.49
CA THR A 560 27.15 -22.76 -16.88
C THR A 560 28.20 -22.19 -17.83
N SER A 561 28.94 -21.16 -17.41
CA SER A 561 30.06 -20.61 -18.17
C SER A 561 31.01 -19.81 -17.28
N VAL A 562 32.27 -19.70 -17.72
CA VAL A 562 33.26 -18.81 -17.12
C VAL A 562 33.83 -17.94 -18.23
N THR A 563 33.82 -16.62 -18.02
CA THR A 563 34.47 -15.68 -18.94
C THR A 563 35.57 -14.92 -18.23
N VAL A 564 36.71 -14.73 -18.89
CA VAL A 564 37.82 -13.89 -18.43
C VAL A 564 37.98 -12.73 -19.40
N ASP A 565 37.85 -11.50 -18.90
CA ASP A 565 37.88 -10.27 -19.71
C ASP A 565 36.91 -10.31 -20.90
N GLY A 566 35.71 -10.85 -20.65
CA GLY A 566 34.63 -11.00 -21.63
C GLY A 566 34.81 -12.16 -22.61
N LYS A 567 35.90 -12.94 -22.53
CA LYS A 567 36.13 -14.12 -23.38
C LYS A 567 35.77 -15.40 -22.64
N GLU A 568 34.96 -16.24 -23.27
CA GLU A 568 34.56 -17.54 -22.71
C GLU A 568 35.76 -18.48 -22.60
N ALA A 569 35.97 -19.04 -21.42
CA ALA A 569 36.99 -20.04 -21.15
C ALA A 569 36.37 -21.43 -21.27
N THR A 570 37.03 -22.33 -22.00
CA THR A 570 36.53 -23.69 -22.20
C THR A 570 36.79 -24.53 -20.96
N LEU A 571 35.77 -25.23 -20.47
CA LEU A 571 35.91 -26.20 -19.38
C LEU A 571 36.92 -27.30 -19.77
N SER A 572 37.91 -27.51 -18.91
CA SER A 572 38.85 -28.63 -18.96
C SER A 572 38.61 -29.59 -17.78
N ALA A 573 39.53 -30.52 -17.52
CA ALA A 573 39.42 -31.46 -16.41
C ALA A 573 39.33 -30.76 -15.04
N ASP A 574 38.74 -31.43 -14.06
CA ASP A 574 38.69 -31.00 -12.65
C ASP A 574 38.07 -29.62 -12.38
N ASN A 575 37.12 -29.20 -13.23
CA ASN A 575 36.50 -27.87 -13.19
C ASN A 575 37.49 -26.70 -13.37
N PHE A 576 38.57 -26.94 -14.11
CA PHE A 576 39.55 -25.93 -14.48
C PHE A 576 39.19 -25.29 -15.82
N TYR A 577 39.27 -23.96 -15.90
CA TYR A 577 38.98 -23.14 -17.07
C TYR A 577 40.27 -22.41 -17.47
N PRO A 578 41.06 -22.94 -18.43
CA PRO A 578 42.31 -22.33 -18.85
C PRO A 578 42.09 -20.95 -19.46
N ALA A 579 42.78 -19.94 -18.94
CA ALA A 579 42.70 -18.55 -19.40
C ALA A 579 43.85 -17.72 -18.82
N THR A 580 44.28 -16.67 -19.52
CA THR A 580 45.24 -15.72 -18.95
C THR A 580 44.51 -14.77 -17.99
N VAL A 581 44.80 -14.86 -16.69
CA VAL A 581 44.19 -14.02 -15.66
C VAL A 581 45.23 -13.06 -15.08
N SER A 582 44.91 -11.76 -15.08
CA SER A 582 45.73 -10.70 -14.48
C SER A 582 45.05 -10.10 -13.23
N TYR A 583 45.76 -9.25 -12.49
CA TYR A 583 45.18 -8.53 -11.34
C TYR A 583 44.05 -7.55 -11.72
N LYS A 584 43.95 -7.18 -13.00
CA LYS A 584 42.88 -6.33 -13.52
C LYS A 584 41.75 -7.13 -14.15
N SER A 585 41.93 -8.44 -14.31
CA SER A 585 41.01 -9.24 -15.10
C SER A 585 39.66 -9.36 -14.41
N ASP A 586 38.61 -9.24 -15.22
CA ASP A 586 37.23 -9.50 -14.85
C ASP A 586 36.88 -10.95 -15.14
N VAL A 587 36.78 -11.75 -14.08
CA VAL A 587 36.36 -13.15 -14.16
C VAL A 587 34.88 -13.23 -13.81
N VAL A 588 34.04 -13.48 -14.81
CA VAL A 588 32.60 -13.67 -14.62
C VAL A 588 32.30 -15.16 -14.60
N ILE A 589 31.63 -15.63 -13.54
CA ILE A 589 31.15 -16.99 -13.42
C ILE A 589 29.63 -16.93 -13.52
N SER A 590 29.07 -17.56 -14.56
CA SER A 590 27.63 -17.78 -14.70
C SER A 590 27.29 -19.16 -14.20
N TYR A 591 26.19 -19.28 -13.46
CA TYR A 591 25.78 -20.53 -12.82
C TYR A 591 24.27 -20.61 -12.69
N ASN A 592 23.77 -21.83 -12.54
CA ASN A 592 22.36 -22.13 -12.31
C ASN A 592 22.19 -22.65 -10.87
N VAL A 593 21.18 -22.14 -10.19
CA VAL A 593 20.77 -22.53 -8.84
C VAL A 593 19.29 -22.92 -8.91
N ASN A 594 18.96 -24.20 -8.70
CA ASN A 594 17.57 -24.67 -8.72
C ASN A 594 16.76 -24.20 -9.96
N GLY A 595 17.40 -24.14 -11.13
CA GLY A 595 16.76 -23.69 -12.38
C GLY A 595 16.80 -22.17 -12.62
N VAL A 596 17.34 -21.36 -11.71
CA VAL A 596 17.51 -19.91 -11.87
C VAL A 596 18.95 -19.59 -12.27
N ASN A 597 19.14 -18.84 -13.36
CA ASN A 597 20.46 -18.39 -13.80
C ASN A 597 20.90 -17.17 -13.01
N MET A 598 22.16 -17.17 -12.58
CA MET A 598 22.81 -16.11 -11.80
C MET A 598 24.25 -15.92 -12.29
N SER A 599 24.87 -14.80 -11.94
CA SER A 599 26.27 -14.54 -12.31
C SER A 599 27.02 -13.74 -11.25
N THR A 600 28.31 -13.97 -11.09
CA THR A 600 29.13 -13.16 -10.18
C THR A 600 30.44 -12.77 -10.86
N THR A 601 31.02 -11.65 -10.45
CA THR A 601 32.26 -11.13 -11.03
C THR A 601 33.34 -11.03 -9.96
N TYR A 602 34.46 -11.69 -10.22
CA TYR A 602 35.68 -11.62 -9.42
C TYR A 602 36.68 -10.69 -10.09
N LYS A 603 37.23 -9.77 -9.30
CA LYS A 603 38.43 -9.02 -9.68
C LYS A 603 39.64 -9.88 -9.33
N GLY A 604 40.56 -10.06 -10.27
CA GLY A 604 41.77 -10.86 -10.08
C GLY A 604 42.55 -10.45 -8.83
N SER A 605 42.36 -11.16 -7.72
CA SER A 605 43.15 -11.03 -6.51
C SER A 605 43.85 -12.36 -6.30
N PHE A 606 45.17 -12.38 -6.45
CA PHE A 606 45.96 -13.59 -6.27
C PHE A 606 46.03 -13.93 -4.78
N VAL A 607 45.70 -15.17 -4.43
CA VAL A 607 46.48 -15.83 -3.37
C VAL A 607 47.82 -16.11 -4.04
N ALA A 608 48.92 -15.55 -3.53
CA ALA A 608 50.24 -15.74 -4.10
C ALA A 608 50.54 -17.24 -4.24
N SER A 609 50.37 -17.78 -5.45
CA SER A 609 50.76 -19.15 -5.76
C SER A 609 52.28 -19.18 -5.86
N VAL A 610 52.90 -19.54 -4.74
CA VAL A 610 54.06 -20.41 -4.45
C VAL A 610 55.19 -20.68 -5.48
N ASP A 611 55.22 -20.03 -6.66
CA ASP A 611 56.26 -20.19 -7.68
C ASP A 611 56.76 -18.82 -8.22
N GLY A 612 57.49 -18.08 -7.36
CA GLY A 612 58.56 -17.09 -7.65
C GLY A 612 58.25 -15.78 -8.43
N PRO A 613 59.12 -14.75 -8.38
CA PRO A 613 60.36 -14.58 -7.61
C PRO A 613 60.20 -13.66 -6.38
N GLU A 614 61.24 -13.64 -5.55
CA GLU A 614 61.46 -12.91 -4.29
C GLU A 614 60.62 -11.63 -4.06
N ILE A 615 59.92 -11.56 -2.91
CA ILE A 615 59.52 -10.28 -2.31
C ILE A 615 60.68 -9.86 -1.41
N ASP A 616 61.58 -9.06 -1.97
CA ASP A 616 62.62 -8.38 -1.23
C ASP A 616 62.05 -7.07 -0.66
N SER A 617 61.96 -6.97 0.67
CA SER A 617 61.95 -5.67 1.36
C SER A 617 62.16 -5.80 2.87
N ASP A 618 63.28 -6.39 3.29
CA ASP A 618 63.98 -5.94 4.51
C ASP A 618 65.46 -6.35 4.42
N ALA A 619 66.33 -5.45 3.97
CA ALA A 619 67.77 -5.70 3.85
C ALA A 619 68.46 -5.93 5.22
N SER A 620 67.72 -5.85 6.33
CA SER A 620 68.22 -6.07 7.69
C SER A 620 67.97 -7.47 8.25
N VAL A 621 67.26 -8.35 7.52
CA VAL A 621 66.94 -9.72 7.93
C VAL A 621 67.30 -10.73 6.82
N THR A 622 67.99 -11.81 7.17
CA THR A 622 68.32 -12.92 6.26
C THR A 622 67.72 -14.23 6.75
N VAL A 623 67.33 -15.11 5.82
CA VAL A 623 66.82 -16.46 6.10
C VAL A 623 67.57 -17.44 5.22
N GLU A 624 68.37 -18.34 5.76
CA GLU A 624 69.19 -19.29 5.00
C GLU A 624 69.02 -20.73 5.51
N VAL A 625 69.47 -21.70 4.70
CA VAL A 625 69.55 -23.10 5.11
C VAL A 625 71.02 -23.49 5.22
N SER A 626 71.42 -23.95 6.40
CA SER A 626 72.80 -24.38 6.70
C SER A 626 72.75 -25.62 7.61
N ASP A 627 73.49 -26.66 7.22
CA ASP A 627 73.59 -27.97 7.89
C ASP A 627 72.26 -28.54 8.40
N GLY A 628 71.25 -28.58 7.51
CA GLY A 628 69.94 -29.16 7.84
C GLY A 628 69.08 -28.34 8.80
N ALA A 629 69.43 -27.07 9.04
CA ALA A 629 68.68 -26.14 9.87
C ALA A 629 68.28 -24.88 9.08
N VAL A 630 67.18 -24.24 9.50
CA VAL A 630 66.81 -22.89 9.05
C VAL A 630 67.48 -21.89 9.97
N VAL A 631 68.29 -21.00 9.40
CA VAL A 631 68.98 -19.92 10.11
C VAL A 631 68.32 -18.59 9.75
N ILE A 632 67.93 -17.81 10.75
CA ILE A 632 67.33 -16.49 10.58
C ILE A 632 68.19 -15.49 11.36
N SER A 633 68.70 -14.46 10.68
CA SER A 633 69.61 -13.47 11.27
C SER A 633 69.12 -12.05 11.01
N GLY A 634 69.30 -11.16 11.98
CA GLY A 634 68.98 -9.73 11.82
C GLY A 634 69.64 -8.82 12.84
N ASN A 635 69.72 -7.53 12.51
CA ASN A 635 70.42 -6.51 13.33
C ASN A 635 69.63 -6.04 14.57
N SER A 636 68.46 -6.61 14.84
CA SER A 636 67.55 -6.34 15.97
C SER A 636 66.65 -7.55 16.20
N PRO A 637 65.90 -7.67 17.32
CA PRO A 637 64.99 -8.80 17.52
C PRO A 637 64.01 -8.94 16.35
N VAL A 638 64.06 -10.09 15.67
CA VAL A 638 63.24 -10.43 14.51
C VAL A 638 62.08 -11.29 14.97
N GLU A 639 60.86 -10.89 14.67
CA GLU A 639 59.69 -11.76 14.81
C GLU A 639 59.67 -12.76 13.66
N TRP A 640 59.71 -14.05 13.98
CA TRP A 640 59.78 -15.10 12.98
C TRP A 640 58.77 -16.22 13.23
N SER A 641 58.33 -16.87 12.14
CA SER A 641 57.50 -18.07 12.18
C SER A 641 57.82 -18.98 11.00
N ILE A 642 57.81 -20.30 11.24
CA ILE A 642 58.08 -21.34 10.25
C ILE A 642 56.83 -22.21 10.13
N TRP A 643 56.37 -22.34 8.89
CA TRP A 643 55.17 -23.07 8.53
C TRP A 643 55.54 -24.21 7.58
N HIS A 644 54.91 -25.36 7.73
CA HIS A 644 54.92 -26.36 6.67
C HIS A 644 54.09 -25.86 5.47
N VAL A 645 54.44 -26.24 4.24
CA VAL A 645 53.77 -25.72 3.02
C VAL A 645 52.29 -26.06 2.90
N ASN A 646 51.77 -26.97 3.73
CA ASN A 646 50.34 -27.26 3.84
C ASN A 646 49.59 -26.28 4.76
N GLY A 647 50.25 -25.26 5.30
CA GLY A 647 49.66 -24.21 6.15
C GLY A 647 49.73 -24.48 7.65
N THR A 648 50.42 -25.53 8.10
CA THR A 648 50.61 -25.81 9.55
C THR A 648 51.75 -24.99 10.15
N LEU A 649 51.50 -24.20 11.21
CA LEU A 649 52.56 -23.51 11.97
C LEU A 649 53.36 -24.53 12.78
N LEU A 650 54.69 -24.52 12.62
CA LEU A 650 55.58 -25.42 13.32
C LEU A 650 56.28 -24.75 14.50
N ARG A 651 56.87 -23.57 14.28
CA ARG A 651 57.57 -22.79 15.32
C ARG A 651 57.46 -21.30 15.06
N SER A 652 57.57 -20.50 16.12
CA SER A 652 57.66 -19.04 16.05
C SER A 652 58.43 -18.49 17.26
N GLY A 653 59.00 -17.29 17.13
CA GLY A 653 59.76 -16.64 18.19
C GLY A 653 60.14 -15.21 17.85
N THR A 654 60.91 -14.58 18.74
CA THR A 654 61.40 -13.21 18.58
C THR A 654 62.83 -13.12 19.09
N ASP A 655 63.80 -13.17 18.18
CA ASP A 655 65.23 -13.25 18.49
C ASP A 655 66.05 -12.55 17.39
N SER A 656 67.25 -12.06 17.70
CA SER A 656 68.11 -11.41 16.69
C SER A 656 68.87 -12.41 15.81
N ASP A 657 69.16 -13.61 16.33
CA ASP A 657 69.78 -14.70 15.59
C ASP A 657 69.23 -16.03 16.08
N VAL A 658 68.58 -16.79 15.19
CA VAL A 658 67.99 -18.08 15.54
C VAL A 658 68.36 -19.17 14.54
N ARG A 659 68.68 -20.35 15.08
CA ARG A 659 68.90 -21.57 14.30
C ARG A 659 67.87 -22.61 14.72
N VAL A 660 66.98 -22.97 13.80
CA VAL A 660 65.90 -23.93 14.06
C VAL A 660 66.25 -25.30 13.47
N THR A 661 66.46 -26.27 14.36
CA THR A 661 66.73 -27.68 14.03
C THR A 661 65.46 -28.55 14.19
N ASP A 662 65.56 -29.82 13.79
CA ASP A 662 64.54 -30.86 14.00
C ASP A 662 63.20 -30.61 13.29
N LEU A 663 63.24 -29.93 12.14
CA LEU A 663 62.04 -29.74 11.29
C LEU A 663 61.76 -30.98 10.43
N GLY A 664 62.76 -31.82 10.15
CA GLY A 664 62.67 -32.98 9.24
C GLY A 664 62.82 -32.58 7.77
N HIS A 665 62.99 -33.57 6.87
CA HIS A 665 63.06 -33.32 5.43
C HIS A 665 61.71 -32.84 4.89
N GLY A 666 61.72 -31.70 4.19
CA GLY A 666 60.48 -31.10 3.73
C GLY A 666 60.63 -29.68 3.22
N MET A 667 59.52 -29.12 2.73
CA MET A 667 59.43 -27.72 2.31
C MET A 667 58.70 -26.90 3.36
N TYR A 668 59.25 -25.72 3.65
CA TYR A 668 58.74 -24.81 4.68
C TYR A 668 58.64 -23.39 4.14
N VAL A 669 57.76 -22.61 4.76
CA VAL A 669 57.62 -21.17 4.55
C VAL A 669 58.03 -20.47 5.83
N VAL A 670 59.04 -19.62 5.73
CA VAL A 670 59.57 -18.81 6.82
C VAL A 670 59.08 -17.38 6.62
N ARG A 671 58.43 -16.83 7.64
CA ARG A 671 58.11 -15.39 7.72
C ARG A 671 59.00 -14.80 8.79
N ALA A 672 59.74 -13.74 8.49
CA ALA A 672 60.64 -13.05 9.41
C ALA A 672 60.55 -11.53 9.21
N ALA A 673 60.46 -10.75 10.29
CA ALA A 673 60.36 -9.29 10.22
C ALA A 673 61.07 -8.63 11.41
N ALA A 674 61.82 -7.55 11.15
CA ALA A 674 62.16 -6.64 12.23
C ALA A 674 60.88 -5.93 12.73
N GLN A 675 60.86 -5.53 14.00
CA GLN A 675 59.67 -4.94 14.59
C GLN A 675 59.26 -3.65 13.86
N GLY A 676 58.04 -3.63 13.30
CA GLY A 676 57.51 -2.50 12.54
C GLY A 676 57.89 -2.44 11.06
N THR A 677 58.54 -3.48 10.50
CA THR A 677 58.88 -3.58 9.08
C THR A 677 58.01 -4.58 8.32
N THR A 678 58.10 -4.54 6.99
CA THR A 678 57.43 -5.50 6.12
C THR A 678 58.10 -6.87 6.26
N PRO A 679 57.34 -7.96 6.49
CA PRO A 679 57.92 -9.28 6.67
C PRO A 679 58.55 -9.83 5.39
N LEU A 680 59.79 -10.32 5.50
CA LEU A 680 60.40 -11.22 4.54
C LEU A 680 59.68 -12.58 4.62
N ILE A 681 59.19 -13.07 3.47
CA ILE A 681 58.58 -14.39 3.36
C ILE A 681 59.43 -15.22 2.40
N ARG A 682 60.07 -16.28 2.92
CA ARG A 682 60.98 -17.13 2.15
C ARG A 682 60.56 -18.59 2.22
N LYS A 683 60.54 -19.26 1.08
CA LYS A 683 60.38 -20.71 0.99
C LYS A 683 61.76 -21.36 1.13
N VAL A 684 61.88 -22.36 2.00
CA VAL A 684 63.11 -23.09 2.26
C VAL A 684 62.87 -24.60 2.16
N THR A 685 63.88 -25.34 1.74
CA THR A 685 63.85 -26.81 1.64
C THR A 685 64.99 -27.37 2.48
N LEU A 686 64.68 -28.30 3.39
CA LEU A 686 65.64 -28.99 4.27
C LEU A 686 65.85 -30.45 3.85
#